data_AF-A0AAV4JFG3-F1
#
_entry.id   AF-A0AAV4JFG3-F1
#
_cell.length_a   1.000
_cell.length_b   1.000
_cell.length_c   1.000
_cell.angle_alpha   90.00
_cell.angle_beta   90.00
_cell.angle_gamma   90.00
#
_symmetry.space_group_name_H-M   'P 1'
#
loop_
_entity.id
_entity.type
_entity.pdbx_description
1 polymer ?
#
loop_
_entity_poly.entity_id
_entity_poly.type
_entity_poly.pdbx_seq_one_letter_code
_entity_poly.pdbx_strand_id
1 'polypeptide(L)'
;VETDQLPIDFLKYYQGKLDKLSKWKLAQKVEGKQTLRKFLQDNRKIVESPDGKEKLTTNLFAFEKRYEIMNACSSIKSAANVQKQLSEKRKIKEPIPKKQYTDEQKKQALELRSQGKTWIEVKDITGVPDYVVRHYQKKHEGEERRADSEQAASAGDTRRVVNVVRGFLKLVDNDYLRDLGDIRELADLCQSFNEVVLENNQIVVDQAERLKAEYLETVSEKYCLEADERYALEKVVTFACNCHLEFSINVTSMPASFNQRYHYQIMVNEYLEYNSKAVKDLLEKTAIEAKQQGETIKARRKDSTFHTHPVPEATSEASSMEHIGHWEGPPQEDIDIDEQLLVTIKNGCQDIPVIEIAGATIRGARKRQKDLHSEDRFFYHDLSFTAGKECLWGIITGVIDGHGGGNAEDFVVKHFAPCLKEALEKRCQKGLSQTAIVNSLTIAMVSMNFKYSGQGGATISIILKIGEVIYTANVGDSVTVLLYENGDVVQLSADELLFSDVTCQRITDYGGEVINRPDPDDLLDRLTMIVTDSLQCEKSRNIMLSNLFGDHKCCGVLTGRPAITATNIGQWREAGIMGWLHFTDGVTEVASASDAGRWVIHKLQEKEAGRDAVTSLVRQCSVAKSPDDITAVLCTFG
;
A
#
# COMPACT_ATOMS: atom_id res chain seq x y z
N VAL A 1 -32.76 7.39 -55.85
CA VAL A 1 -31.42 6.83 -56.15
C VAL A 1 -30.83 6.42 -54.80
N GLU A 2 -31.41 5.39 -54.20
CA GLU A 2 -31.02 3.97 -54.27
C GLU A 2 -29.84 3.63 -53.35
N THR A 3 -30.12 2.68 -52.46
CA THR A 3 -29.44 2.28 -51.22
C THR A 3 -28.27 1.32 -51.43
N ASP A 4 -27.62 1.33 -52.59
CA ASP A 4 -26.67 0.28 -52.96
C ASP A 4 -25.25 0.83 -53.01
N GLN A 5 -24.52 0.79 -51.87
CA GLN A 5 -23.05 0.62 -51.79
C GLN A 5 -22.51 0.86 -50.37
N LEU A 6 -23.12 0.25 -49.35
CA LEU A 6 -22.27 -0.27 -48.27
C LEU A 6 -21.74 -1.62 -48.75
N PRO A 7 -20.42 -1.89 -48.70
CA PRO A 7 -19.87 -3.17 -49.14
C PRO A 7 -20.66 -4.31 -48.50
N ILE A 8 -21.11 -5.28 -49.29
CA ILE A 8 -21.90 -6.43 -48.79
C ILE A 8 -21.17 -7.12 -47.63
N ASP A 9 -19.84 -7.10 -47.63
CA ASP A 9 -19.00 -7.64 -46.57
C ASP A 9 -19.03 -6.78 -45.28
N PHE A 10 -19.22 -5.47 -45.40
CA PHE A 10 -19.41 -4.55 -44.28
C PHE A 10 -20.76 -4.81 -43.60
N LEU A 11 -21.82 -4.95 -44.39
CA LEU A 11 -23.16 -5.28 -43.88
C LEU A 11 -23.18 -6.69 -43.27
N LYS A 12 -22.58 -7.70 -43.90
CA LYS A 12 -22.49 -9.07 -43.36
C LYS A 12 -21.69 -9.14 -42.04
N TYR A 13 -20.58 -8.40 -41.94
CA TYR A 13 -19.77 -8.35 -40.71
C TYR A 13 -20.55 -7.78 -39.52
N TYR A 14 -21.29 -6.68 -39.74
CA TYR A 14 -22.10 -6.07 -38.68
C TYR A 14 -23.41 -6.80 -38.43
N GLN A 15 -24.03 -7.42 -39.44
CA GLN A 15 -25.21 -8.27 -39.26
C GLN A 15 -24.89 -9.44 -38.33
N GLY A 16 -23.71 -10.07 -38.45
CA GLY A 16 -23.28 -11.13 -37.52
C GLY A 16 -23.05 -10.67 -36.08
N LYS A 17 -22.64 -9.41 -35.87
CA LYS A 17 -22.52 -8.78 -34.53
C LYS A 17 -23.89 -8.34 -33.98
N LEU A 18 -24.76 -7.79 -34.83
CA LEU A 18 -26.13 -7.44 -34.51
C LEU A 18 -26.98 -8.67 -34.20
N ASP A 19 -26.76 -9.80 -34.89
CA ASP A 19 -27.41 -11.07 -34.60
C ASP A 19 -26.95 -11.64 -33.24
N LYS A 20 -25.69 -11.41 -32.85
CA LYS A 20 -25.19 -11.73 -31.50
C LYS A 20 -25.80 -10.81 -30.42
N LEU A 21 -25.97 -9.52 -30.70
CA LEU A 21 -26.65 -8.56 -29.82
C LEU A 21 -28.16 -8.82 -29.73
N SER A 22 -28.81 -9.24 -30.80
CA SER A 22 -30.26 -9.55 -30.85
C SER A 22 -30.63 -10.81 -30.07
N LYS A 23 -29.64 -11.68 -29.78
CA LYS A 23 -29.77 -12.84 -28.89
C LYS A 23 -29.76 -12.46 -27.40
N TRP A 24 -29.43 -11.22 -27.03
CA TRP A 24 -29.67 -10.74 -25.68
C TRP A 24 -31.16 -10.53 -25.48
N LYS A 25 -31.76 -11.21 -24.49
CA LYS A 25 -33.19 -11.13 -24.13
C LYS A 25 -33.72 -9.69 -23.99
N LEU A 26 -32.84 -8.72 -23.74
CA LEU A 26 -33.17 -7.31 -23.56
C LEU A 26 -33.21 -6.48 -24.86
N ALA A 27 -32.45 -6.84 -25.91
CA ALA A 27 -32.49 -6.15 -27.22
C ALA A 27 -33.84 -6.33 -27.94
N GLN A 28 -34.70 -7.20 -27.41
CA GLN A 28 -36.08 -7.38 -27.86
C GLN A 28 -37.06 -6.36 -27.26
N LYS A 29 -36.70 -5.61 -26.21
CA LYS A 29 -37.54 -4.54 -25.65
C LYS A 29 -37.54 -3.30 -26.56
N VAL A 30 -38.71 -2.66 -26.68
CA VAL A 30 -38.97 -1.52 -27.60
C VAL A 30 -37.98 -0.37 -27.39
N GLU A 31 -37.64 -0.07 -26.13
CA GLU A 31 -36.75 1.02 -25.72
C GLU A 31 -35.30 0.80 -26.17
N GLY A 32 -34.77 -0.43 -26.02
CA GLY A 32 -33.41 -0.76 -26.46
C GLY A 32 -33.23 -0.65 -27.98
N LYS A 33 -34.28 -0.95 -28.75
CA LYS A 33 -34.28 -0.79 -30.21
C LYS A 33 -34.27 0.67 -30.65
N GLN A 34 -34.97 1.56 -29.93
CA GLN A 34 -35.01 2.99 -30.25
C GLN A 34 -33.67 3.67 -29.93
N THR A 35 -33.07 3.36 -28.79
CA THR A 35 -31.76 3.92 -28.38
C THR A 35 -30.63 3.48 -29.32
N LEU A 36 -30.61 2.21 -29.74
CA LEU A 36 -29.61 1.72 -30.70
C LEU A 36 -29.78 2.36 -32.09
N ARG A 37 -31.01 2.58 -32.54
CA ARG A 37 -31.28 3.27 -33.82
C ARG A 37 -30.78 4.71 -33.81
N LYS A 38 -31.01 5.44 -32.71
CA LYS A 38 -30.53 6.81 -32.55
C LYS A 38 -29.00 6.88 -32.57
N PHE A 39 -28.33 6.01 -31.82
CA PHE A 39 -26.87 5.91 -31.81
C PHE A 39 -26.27 5.67 -33.21
N LEU A 40 -26.87 4.76 -33.99
CA LEU A 40 -26.40 4.49 -35.37
C LEU A 40 -26.67 5.65 -36.32
N GLN A 41 -27.75 6.42 -36.14
CA GLN A 41 -27.99 7.65 -36.90
C GLN A 41 -26.97 8.73 -36.57
N ASP A 42 -26.67 8.93 -35.29
CA ASP A 42 -25.76 9.97 -34.82
C ASP A 42 -24.30 9.72 -35.27
N ASN A 43 -23.93 8.45 -35.47
CA ASN A 43 -22.59 8.06 -35.92
C ASN A 43 -22.47 7.84 -37.44
N ARG A 44 -23.50 8.15 -38.24
CA ARG A 44 -23.53 7.86 -39.69
C ARG A 44 -22.35 8.46 -40.46
N LYS A 45 -21.93 9.69 -40.12
CA LYS A 45 -20.80 10.37 -40.77
C LYS A 45 -19.44 9.71 -40.46
N ILE A 46 -19.32 9.03 -39.32
CA ILE A 46 -18.09 8.33 -38.93
C ILE A 46 -17.92 7.08 -39.81
N VAL A 47 -19.01 6.40 -40.14
CA VAL A 47 -19.04 5.21 -41.01
C VAL A 47 -18.52 5.50 -42.41
N GLU A 48 -18.68 6.73 -42.90
CA GLU A 48 -18.29 7.15 -44.25
C GLU A 48 -16.81 7.55 -44.38
N SER A 49 -16.05 7.59 -43.28
CA SER A 49 -14.62 7.93 -43.28
C SER A 49 -13.72 6.69 -43.40
N PRO A 50 -12.50 6.81 -43.98
CA PRO A 50 -11.56 5.69 -44.14
C PRO A 50 -11.21 4.97 -42.83
N ASP A 51 -11.16 5.71 -41.73
CA ASP A 51 -10.84 5.21 -40.37
C ASP A 51 -12.12 4.89 -39.56
N GLY A 52 -13.28 5.03 -40.20
CA GLY A 52 -14.60 4.98 -39.58
C GLY A 52 -14.90 3.66 -38.87
N LYS A 53 -14.30 2.57 -39.35
CA LYS A 53 -14.52 1.22 -38.83
C LYS A 53 -13.94 1.03 -37.44
N GLU A 54 -12.78 1.63 -37.18
CA GLU A 54 -12.09 1.56 -35.89
C GLU A 54 -12.78 2.50 -34.88
N LYS A 55 -13.05 3.75 -35.28
CA LYS A 55 -13.78 4.73 -34.46
C LYS A 55 -15.19 4.26 -34.08
N LEU A 56 -15.93 3.65 -35.02
CA LEU A 56 -17.25 3.10 -34.74
C LEU A 56 -17.20 1.90 -33.77
N THR A 57 -16.15 1.07 -33.86
CA THR A 57 -15.98 -0.08 -32.96
C THR A 57 -15.73 0.39 -31.52
N THR A 58 -14.88 1.40 -31.33
CA THR A 58 -14.64 2.04 -30.03
C THR A 58 -15.90 2.68 -29.48
N ASN A 59 -16.65 3.42 -30.30
CA ASN A 59 -17.91 4.05 -29.87
C ASN A 59 -18.98 3.02 -29.51
N LEU A 60 -19.07 1.90 -30.24
CA LEU A 60 -20.03 0.82 -29.94
C LEU A 60 -19.70 0.15 -28.60
N PHE A 61 -18.41 -0.07 -28.31
CA PHE A 61 -17.96 -0.64 -27.04
C PHE A 61 -18.26 0.30 -25.85
N ALA A 62 -18.03 1.60 -26.03
CA ALA A 62 -18.40 2.60 -25.02
C ALA A 62 -19.92 2.67 -24.78
N PHE A 63 -20.72 2.53 -25.84
CA PHE A 63 -22.18 2.46 -25.75
C PHE A 63 -22.66 1.22 -25.00
N GLU A 64 -22.09 0.04 -25.28
CA GLU A 64 -22.38 -1.20 -24.56
C GLU A 64 -22.12 -1.04 -23.06
N LYS A 65 -20.97 -0.48 -22.68
CA LYS A 65 -20.60 -0.24 -21.27
C LYS A 65 -21.54 0.74 -20.56
N ARG A 66 -21.93 1.84 -21.21
CA ARG A 66 -22.89 2.80 -20.64
C ARG A 66 -24.28 2.17 -20.44
N TYR A 67 -24.71 1.32 -21.36
CA TYR A 67 -26.02 0.65 -21.25
C TYR A 67 -26.03 -0.42 -20.15
N GLU A 68 -24.91 -1.13 -19.92
CA GLU A 68 -24.73 -2.03 -18.78
C GLU A 68 -24.88 -1.28 -17.44
N ILE A 69 -24.24 -0.11 -17.31
CA ILE A 69 -24.30 0.73 -16.11
C ILE A 69 -25.72 1.23 -15.85
N MET A 70 -26.41 1.76 -16.87
CA MET A 70 -27.80 2.23 -16.71
C MET A 70 -28.76 1.13 -16.26
N ASN A 71 -28.57 -0.11 -16.76
CA ASN A 71 -29.37 -1.25 -16.32
C ASN A 71 -29.10 -1.61 -14.85
N ALA A 72 -27.83 -1.59 -14.42
CA ALA A 72 -27.48 -1.80 -13.01
C ALA A 72 -28.14 -0.76 -12.10
N CYS A 73 -28.18 0.51 -12.52
CA CYS A 73 -28.87 1.57 -11.78
C CYS A 73 -30.40 1.38 -11.69
N SER A 74 -31.03 0.79 -12.71
CA SER A 74 -32.48 0.52 -12.68
C SER A 74 -32.86 -0.59 -11.71
N SER A 75 -32.00 -1.62 -11.54
CA SER A 75 -32.18 -2.68 -10.54
C SER A 75 -32.02 -2.20 -9.10
N ILE A 76 -31.23 -1.16 -8.88
CA ILE A 76 -31.02 -0.53 -7.56
C ILE A 76 -32.31 0.13 -7.05
N LYS A 77 -33.06 0.81 -7.92
CA LYS A 77 -34.34 1.44 -7.55
C LYS A 77 -35.41 0.43 -7.12
N SER A 78 -35.42 -0.77 -7.70
CA SER A 78 -36.32 -1.85 -7.27
C SER A 78 -35.94 -2.46 -5.92
N ALA A 79 -34.64 -2.54 -5.61
CA ALA A 79 -34.16 -3.08 -4.33
C ALA A 79 -34.48 -2.16 -3.15
N ALA A 80 -34.36 -0.84 -3.33
CA ALA A 80 -34.66 0.15 -2.29
C ALA A 80 -36.12 0.08 -1.80
N ASN A 81 -37.06 -0.21 -2.71
CA ASN A 81 -38.48 -0.37 -2.36
C ASN A 81 -38.77 -1.65 -1.56
N VAL A 82 -38.04 -2.74 -1.81
CA VAL A 82 -38.16 -3.99 -1.05
C VAL A 82 -37.60 -3.80 0.36
N GLN A 83 -36.51 -3.04 0.51
CA GLN A 83 -35.86 -2.76 1.79
C GLN A 83 -36.74 -1.91 2.71
N LYS A 84 -37.48 -0.94 2.16
CA LYS A 84 -38.47 -0.15 2.91
C LYS A 84 -39.58 -1.03 3.49
N GLN A 85 -40.05 -2.04 2.74
CA GLN A 85 -41.08 -2.98 3.21
C GLN A 85 -40.56 -3.96 4.28
N LEU A 86 -39.27 -4.30 4.25
CA LEU A 86 -38.66 -5.19 5.24
C LEU A 86 -38.33 -4.48 6.56
N SER A 87 -37.92 -3.20 6.52
CA SER A 87 -37.62 -2.41 7.71
C SER A 87 -38.87 -2.08 8.53
N GLU A 88 -40.01 -1.86 7.87
CA GLU A 88 -41.31 -1.67 8.52
C GLU A 88 -41.79 -2.94 9.25
N LYS A 89 -41.49 -4.14 8.74
CA LYS A 89 -41.80 -5.42 9.40
C LYS A 89 -40.93 -5.73 10.63
N ARG A 90 -39.76 -5.10 10.76
CA ARG A 90 -38.82 -5.37 11.87
C ARG A 90 -39.12 -4.59 13.16
N LYS A 91 -40.00 -3.58 13.13
CA LYS A 91 -40.34 -2.74 14.30
C LYS A 91 -41.23 -3.41 15.36
N ILE A 92 -41.61 -4.68 15.18
CA ILE A 92 -42.49 -5.41 16.10
C ILE A 92 -41.87 -6.77 16.43
N LYS A 93 -40.84 -6.80 17.27
CA LYS A 93 -40.48 -8.02 18.02
C LYS A 93 -40.04 -7.62 19.43
N GLU A 94 -40.88 -7.95 20.39
CA GLU A 94 -40.53 -7.86 21.81
C GLU A 94 -39.32 -8.76 22.12
N PRO A 95 -38.45 -8.35 23.06
CA PRO A 95 -37.26 -9.11 23.42
C PRO A 95 -37.66 -10.47 24.00
N ILE A 96 -37.28 -11.54 23.30
CA ILE A 96 -37.48 -12.91 23.79
C ILE A 96 -36.63 -13.07 25.07
N PRO A 97 -37.22 -13.45 26.22
CA PRO A 97 -36.47 -13.65 27.45
C PRO A 97 -35.39 -14.72 27.25
N LYS A 98 -34.14 -14.36 27.55
CA LYS A 98 -32.99 -15.27 27.42
C LYS A 98 -33.08 -16.36 28.48
N LYS A 99 -33.56 -17.55 28.09
CA LYS A 99 -33.54 -18.74 28.94
C LYS A 99 -32.09 -19.10 29.25
N GLN A 100 -31.72 -19.16 30.53
CA GLN A 100 -30.41 -19.65 30.99
C GLN A 100 -30.43 -21.19 31.02
N TYR A 101 -29.33 -21.81 30.56
CA TYR A 101 -29.13 -23.27 30.58
C TYR A 101 -28.08 -23.60 31.63
N THR A 102 -28.26 -24.69 32.38
CA THR A 102 -27.28 -25.12 33.37
C THR A 102 -26.04 -25.70 32.69
N ASP A 103 -24.92 -25.79 33.40
CA ASP A 103 -23.68 -26.32 32.84
C ASP A 103 -23.79 -27.81 32.52
N GLU A 104 -24.60 -28.56 33.26
CA GLU A 104 -24.94 -29.96 32.97
C GLU A 104 -25.66 -30.10 31.63
N GLN A 105 -26.63 -29.21 31.33
CA GLN A 105 -27.34 -29.23 30.05
C GLN A 105 -26.40 -28.93 28.88
N LYS A 106 -25.44 -28.02 29.07
CA LYS A 106 -24.44 -27.69 28.04
C LYS A 106 -23.49 -28.85 27.81
N LYS A 107 -23.01 -29.47 28.89
CA LYS A 107 -22.11 -30.62 28.82
C LYS A 107 -22.78 -31.81 28.14
N GLN A 108 -24.02 -32.11 28.53
CA GLN A 108 -24.82 -33.17 27.90
C GLN A 108 -25.07 -32.89 26.40
N ALA A 109 -25.32 -31.63 26.03
CA ALA A 109 -25.50 -31.25 24.63
C ALA A 109 -24.23 -31.43 23.78
N LEU A 110 -23.05 -31.12 24.33
CA LEU A 110 -21.77 -31.35 23.66
C LEU A 110 -21.45 -32.85 23.53
N GLU A 111 -21.76 -33.64 24.56
CA GLU A 111 -21.56 -35.10 24.54
C GLU A 111 -22.46 -35.80 23.50
N LEU A 112 -23.73 -35.40 23.40
CA LEU A 112 -24.62 -35.94 22.37
C LEU A 112 -24.14 -35.55 20.95
N ARG A 113 -23.55 -34.36 20.79
CA ARG A 113 -22.94 -33.95 19.51
C ARG A 113 -21.70 -34.78 19.17
N SER A 114 -20.83 -35.10 20.13
CA SER A 114 -19.66 -35.96 19.89
C SER A 114 -20.06 -37.40 19.57
N GLN A 115 -21.23 -37.85 20.06
CA GLN A 115 -21.86 -39.12 19.69
C GLN A 115 -22.57 -39.11 18.32
N GLY A 116 -22.50 -38.00 17.57
CA GLY A 116 -23.04 -37.89 16.21
C GLY A 116 -24.53 -37.53 16.12
N LYS A 117 -25.20 -37.16 17.22
CA LYS A 117 -26.60 -36.73 17.19
C LYS A 117 -26.79 -35.43 16.43
N THR A 118 -27.85 -35.32 15.65
CA THR A 118 -28.20 -34.11 14.90
C THR A 118 -28.61 -32.97 15.84
N TRP A 119 -28.56 -31.72 15.36
CA TRP A 119 -28.93 -30.54 16.15
C TRP A 119 -30.37 -30.59 16.69
N ILE A 120 -31.27 -31.20 15.91
CA ILE A 120 -32.67 -31.37 16.29
C ILE A 120 -32.76 -32.39 17.43
N GLU A 121 -32.12 -33.55 17.30
CA GLU A 121 -32.08 -34.56 18.36
C GLU A 121 -31.46 -34.01 19.66
N VAL A 122 -30.37 -33.23 19.57
CA VAL A 122 -29.74 -32.63 20.75
C VAL A 122 -30.69 -31.64 21.44
N LYS A 123 -31.40 -30.81 20.67
CA LYS A 123 -32.39 -29.87 21.21
C LYS A 123 -33.56 -30.60 21.86
N ASP A 124 -34.05 -31.67 21.23
CA ASP A 124 -35.18 -32.45 21.74
C ASP A 124 -34.82 -33.19 23.04
N ILE A 125 -33.58 -33.67 23.16
CA ILE A 125 -33.10 -34.38 24.36
C ILE A 125 -32.74 -33.43 25.51
N THR A 126 -32.05 -32.32 25.21
CA THR A 126 -31.47 -31.44 26.25
C THR A 126 -32.29 -30.19 26.52
N GLY A 127 -33.21 -29.84 25.61
CA GLY A 127 -33.90 -28.55 25.59
C GLY A 127 -33.02 -27.38 25.17
N VAL A 128 -31.75 -27.60 24.82
CA VAL A 128 -30.79 -26.55 24.45
C VAL A 128 -30.86 -26.29 22.94
N PRO A 129 -31.16 -25.05 22.49
CA PRO A 129 -31.19 -24.69 21.08
C PRO A 129 -29.83 -24.87 20.40
N ASP A 130 -29.86 -25.22 19.12
CA ASP A 130 -28.67 -25.48 18.30
C ASP A 130 -27.66 -24.32 18.30
N TYR A 131 -28.12 -23.07 18.24
CA TYR A 131 -27.22 -21.90 18.27
C TYR A 131 -26.43 -21.79 19.58
N VAL A 132 -27.02 -22.24 20.70
CA VAL A 132 -26.38 -22.25 22.02
C VAL A 132 -25.33 -23.36 22.07
N VAL A 133 -25.65 -24.55 21.56
CA VAL A 133 -24.71 -25.68 21.50
C VAL A 133 -23.50 -25.35 20.61
N ARG A 134 -23.72 -24.71 19.44
CA ARG A 134 -22.63 -24.26 18.54
C ARG A 134 -21.69 -23.25 19.20
N HIS A 135 -22.24 -22.33 19.99
CA HIS A 135 -21.43 -21.36 20.73
C HIS A 135 -20.54 -22.06 21.77
N TYR A 136 -21.07 -23.02 22.52
CA TYR A 136 -20.29 -23.78 23.50
C TYR A 136 -19.26 -24.71 22.86
N GLN A 137 -19.58 -25.33 21.73
CA GLN A 137 -18.66 -26.19 21.00
C GLN A 137 -17.41 -25.41 20.56
N LYS A 138 -17.60 -24.21 19.97
CA LYS A 138 -16.48 -23.34 19.59
C LYS A 138 -15.61 -22.93 20.77
N LYS A 139 -16.22 -22.70 21.94
CA LYS A 139 -15.49 -22.35 23.16
C LYS A 139 -14.62 -23.52 23.63
N HIS A 140 -15.18 -24.74 23.68
CA HIS A 140 -14.47 -25.95 24.10
C HIS A 140 -13.33 -26.33 23.14
N GLU A 141 -13.58 -26.26 21.83
CA GLU A 141 -12.55 -26.51 20.80
C GLU A 141 -11.40 -25.48 20.87
N GLY A 142 -11.69 -24.23 21.28
CA GLY A 142 -10.68 -23.21 21.53
C GLY A 142 -9.83 -23.47 22.78
N GLU A 143 -10.41 -24.07 23.82
CA GLU A 143 -9.72 -24.45 25.05
C GLU A 143 -8.80 -25.67 24.85
N GLU A 144 -9.25 -26.68 24.09
CA GLU A 144 -8.41 -27.84 23.70
C GLU A 144 -7.23 -27.42 22.82
N ARG A 145 -7.46 -26.56 21.82
CA ARG A 145 -6.38 -26.04 20.97
C ARG A 145 -5.33 -25.24 21.74
N ARG A 146 -5.72 -24.55 22.83
CA ARG A 146 -4.77 -23.86 23.71
C ARG A 146 -3.87 -24.85 24.43
N ALA A 147 -4.44 -25.92 25.00
CA ALA A 147 -3.66 -26.96 25.68
C ALA A 147 -2.67 -27.66 24.73
N ASP A 148 -3.09 -27.97 23.50
CA ASP A 148 -2.22 -28.58 22.48
C ASP A 148 -1.11 -27.62 22.02
N SER A 149 -1.41 -26.31 21.92
CA SER A 149 -0.44 -25.29 21.51
C SER A 149 0.66 -25.05 22.55
N GLU A 150 0.34 -25.14 23.84
CA GLU A 150 1.32 -25.02 24.94
C GLU A 150 2.28 -26.21 24.98
N GLN A 151 1.82 -27.40 24.59
CA GLN A 151 2.64 -28.60 24.50
C GLN A 151 3.50 -28.66 23.22
N ALA A 152 3.01 -28.09 22.11
CA ALA A 152 3.73 -28.00 20.84
C ALA A 152 4.82 -26.91 20.80
N ALA A 153 4.69 -25.86 21.62
CA ALA A 153 5.64 -24.75 21.69
C ALA A 153 7.07 -25.18 22.10
N SER A 154 7.23 -26.23 22.92
CA SER A 154 8.57 -26.69 23.37
C SER A 154 9.32 -27.55 22.35
N ALA A 155 8.61 -28.24 21.44
CA ALA A 155 9.21 -29.06 20.38
C ALA A 155 9.35 -28.31 19.04
N GLY A 156 8.62 -27.20 18.87
CA GLY A 156 8.59 -26.39 17.66
C GLY A 156 9.87 -25.58 17.41
N ASP A 157 10.53 -25.11 18.47
CA ASP A 157 11.71 -24.23 18.35
C ASP A 157 12.93 -24.96 17.76
N THR A 158 13.22 -26.19 18.18
CA THR A 158 14.32 -26.97 17.61
C THR A 158 14.06 -27.38 16.15
N ARG A 159 12.80 -27.69 15.80
CA ARG A 159 12.42 -28.09 14.44
C ARG A 159 12.40 -26.92 13.46
N ARG A 160 12.06 -25.72 13.92
CA ARG A 160 12.11 -24.48 13.12
C ARG A 160 13.55 -24.07 12.78
N VAL A 161 14.47 -24.11 13.75
CA VAL A 161 15.89 -23.82 13.50
C VAL A 161 16.48 -24.79 12.47
N VAL A 162 16.22 -26.09 12.60
CA VAL A 162 16.70 -27.11 11.64
C VAL A 162 16.12 -26.92 10.23
N ASN A 163 14.85 -26.51 10.11
CA ASN A 163 14.22 -26.29 8.80
C ASN A 163 14.69 -24.99 8.12
N VAL A 164 14.99 -23.94 8.90
CA VAL A 164 15.57 -22.69 8.38
C VAL A 164 17.00 -22.92 7.86
N VAL A 165 17.83 -23.65 8.63
CA VAL A 165 19.18 -24.03 8.19
C VAL A 165 19.13 -24.91 6.94
N ARG A 166 18.21 -25.90 6.86
CA ARG A 166 18.02 -26.69 5.63
C ARG A 166 17.50 -25.88 4.44
N GLY A 167 16.63 -24.90 4.67
CA GLY A 167 16.12 -24.02 3.61
C GLY A 167 17.22 -23.14 3.03
N PHE A 168 18.10 -22.63 3.88
CA PHE A 168 19.27 -21.85 3.48
C PHE A 168 20.28 -22.70 2.70
N LEU A 169 20.61 -23.92 3.16
CA LEU A 169 21.52 -24.82 2.46
C LEU A 169 20.97 -25.31 1.10
N LYS A 170 19.65 -25.40 0.94
CA LYS A 170 19.00 -25.69 -0.34
C LYS A 170 19.03 -24.52 -1.33
N LEU A 171 19.05 -23.28 -0.84
CA LEU A 171 19.15 -22.07 -1.68
C LEU A 171 20.54 -21.93 -2.31
N VAL A 172 21.58 -22.50 -1.68
CA VAL A 172 22.95 -22.50 -2.21
C VAL A 172 23.18 -23.65 -3.22
N ASP A 173 22.29 -24.66 -3.28
CA ASP A 173 22.41 -25.83 -4.17
C ASP A 173 21.70 -25.64 -5.53
N ASN A 174 21.94 -24.51 -6.21
CA ASN A 174 21.32 -24.20 -7.51
C ASN A 174 22.37 -23.63 -8.47
N ASP A 175 22.87 -24.46 -9.40
CA ASP A 175 23.62 -24.26 -10.68
C ASP A 175 24.52 -23.01 -10.93
N TYR A 176 24.82 -22.18 -9.93
CA TYR A 176 25.47 -20.86 -10.10
C TYR A 176 26.96 -20.83 -9.75
N LEU A 177 27.55 -21.94 -9.32
CA LEU A 177 28.94 -21.97 -8.84
C LEU A 177 30.00 -22.22 -9.93
N ARG A 178 29.64 -22.14 -11.22
CA ARG A 178 30.59 -22.44 -12.31
C ARG A 178 31.39 -21.26 -12.87
N ASP A 179 30.99 -20.01 -12.57
CA ASP A 179 31.59 -18.81 -13.20
C ASP A 179 32.28 -17.86 -12.19
N LEU A 180 32.73 -18.35 -11.04
CA LEU A 180 33.41 -17.50 -10.03
C LEU A 180 34.93 -17.47 -10.27
N GLY A 181 35.35 -16.52 -11.09
CA GLY A 181 36.73 -16.03 -11.11
C GLY A 181 37.00 -15.21 -9.85
N ASP A 182 37.94 -15.71 -9.04
CA ASP A 182 38.56 -15.07 -7.87
C ASP A 182 37.86 -15.19 -6.50
N ILE A 183 37.77 -16.46 -6.08
CA ILE A 183 37.27 -16.91 -4.78
C ILE A 183 38.24 -16.59 -3.61
N ARG A 184 39.50 -16.19 -3.86
CA ARG A 184 40.53 -15.97 -2.82
C ARG A 184 40.34 -14.68 -2.01
N GLU A 185 39.96 -13.57 -2.64
CA GLU A 185 39.76 -12.30 -1.92
C GLU A 185 38.58 -12.36 -0.93
N LEU A 186 37.55 -13.14 -1.27
CA LEU A 186 36.40 -13.36 -0.39
C LEU A 186 36.79 -14.20 0.85
N ALA A 187 37.66 -15.19 0.66
CA ALA A 187 38.15 -16.06 1.73
C ALA A 187 39.00 -15.30 2.77
N ASP A 188 39.84 -14.36 2.32
CA ASP A 188 40.69 -13.54 3.20
C ASP A 188 39.85 -12.52 4.00
N LEU A 189 38.80 -11.96 3.39
CA LEU A 189 37.85 -11.07 4.08
C LEU A 189 37.07 -11.82 5.17
N CYS A 190 36.60 -13.03 4.86
CA CYS A 190 35.86 -13.89 5.80
C CYS A 190 36.72 -14.38 6.97
N GLN A 191 38.03 -14.58 6.78
CA GLN A 191 38.93 -15.04 7.83
C GLN A 191 39.13 -14.00 8.94
N SER A 192 39.17 -12.72 8.61
CA SER A 192 39.34 -11.64 9.59
C SER A 192 38.12 -11.44 10.51
N PHE A 193 36.94 -11.87 10.07
CA PHE A 193 35.69 -11.77 10.83
C PHE A 193 35.50 -12.91 11.84
N ASN A 194 36.27 -14.00 11.69
CA ASN A 194 35.98 -15.27 12.34
C ASN A 194 36.58 -15.43 13.75
N GLU A 195 37.57 -14.59 14.11
CA GLU A 195 38.36 -14.77 15.35
C GLU A 195 37.69 -14.22 16.62
N VAL A 196 36.45 -13.71 16.55
CA VAL A 196 35.83 -12.95 17.65
C VAL A 196 34.67 -13.67 18.35
N VAL A 197 34.10 -14.75 17.79
CA VAL A 197 32.73 -15.16 18.15
C VAL A 197 32.61 -16.64 18.50
N LEU A 198 33.18 -17.14 19.61
CA LEU A 198 32.77 -18.46 20.16
C LEU A 198 33.08 -18.62 21.67
N GLU A 199 32.25 -18.06 22.56
CA GLU A 199 32.09 -18.59 23.93
C GLU A 199 30.63 -18.34 24.38
N ASN A 200 29.79 -19.41 24.47
CA ASN A 200 28.61 -19.54 25.36
C ASN A 200 27.49 -20.51 24.90
N ASN A 201 27.63 -21.33 23.85
CA ASN A 201 26.62 -22.38 23.61
C ASN A 201 27.13 -23.60 22.82
N GLN A 202 27.93 -24.45 23.48
CA GLN A 202 28.67 -25.56 22.86
C GLN A 202 27.79 -26.49 22.02
N ILE A 203 26.55 -26.77 22.44
CA ILE A 203 25.65 -27.70 21.73
C ILE A 203 25.21 -27.15 20.37
N VAL A 204 24.92 -25.85 20.27
CA VAL A 204 24.51 -25.21 19.01
C VAL A 204 25.70 -25.10 18.06
N VAL A 205 26.88 -24.81 18.62
CA VAL A 205 28.15 -24.79 17.88
C VAL A 205 28.47 -26.16 17.30
N ASP A 206 28.40 -27.22 18.10
CA ASP A 206 28.67 -28.60 17.67
C ASP A 206 27.71 -29.06 16.57
N GLN A 207 26.45 -28.65 16.63
CA GLN A 207 25.43 -29.02 15.65
C GLN A 207 25.55 -28.23 14.34
N ALA A 208 25.94 -26.95 14.41
CA ALA A 208 26.25 -26.14 13.23
C ALA A 208 27.51 -26.65 12.52
N GLU A 209 28.57 -26.98 13.26
CA GLU A 209 29.80 -27.56 12.69
C GLU A 209 29.54 -28.93 12.04
N ARG A 210 28.68 -29.76 12.64
CA ARG A 210 28.26 -31.02 12.01
C ARG A 210 27.51 -30.81 10.69
N LEU A 211 26.56 -29.90 10.65
CA LEU A 211 25.78 -29.61 9.42
C LEU A 211 26.64 -28.96 8.33
N LYS A 212 27.58 -28.10 8.73
CA LYS A 212 28.60 -27.54 7.85
C LYS A 212 29.47 -28.63 7.24
N ALA A 213 29.96 -29.58 8.04
CA ALA A 213 30.77 -30.70 7.54
C ALA A 213 29.99 -31.58 6.55
N GLU A 214 28.74 -31.94 6.89
CA GLU A 214 27.86 -32.74 6.03
C GLU A 214 27.56 -32.03 4.69
N TYR A 215 27.32 -30.72 4.73
CA TYR A 215 27.11 -29.92 3.53
C TYR A 215 28.36 -29.82 2.65
N LEU A 216 29.52 -29.53 3.25
CA LEU A 216 30.79 -29.42 2.53
C LEU A 216 31.18 -30.74 1.87
N GLU A 217 30.96 -31.88 2.54
CA GLU A 217 31.17 -33.21 1.97
C GLU A 217 30.23 -33.46 0.79
N THR A 218 28.92 -33.21 0.97
CA THR A 218 27.91 -33.41 -0.07
C THR A 218 28.18 -32.56 -1.32
N VAL A 219 28.51 -31.28 -1.16
CA VAL A 219 28.78 -30.37 -2.29
C VAL A 219 30.12 -30.70 -2.94
N SER A 220 31.15 -31.02 -2.16
CA SER A 220 32.46 -31.42 -2.71
C SER A 220 32.35 -32.69 -3.55
N GLU A 221 31.58 -33.69 -3.09
CA GLU A 221 31.33 -34.92 -3.84
C GLU A 221 30.46 -34.68 -5.08
N LYS A 222 29.38 -33.91 -4.94
CA LYS A 222 28.44 -33.65 -6.03
C LYS A 222 29.07 -32.90 -7.20
N TYR A 223 29.99 -31.97 -6.91
CA TYR A 223 30.60 -31.10 -7.93
C TYR A 223 32.08 -31.39 -8.20
N CYS A 224 32.66 -32.41 -7.55
CA CYS A 224 34.07 -32.82 -7.73
C CYS A 224 35.05 -31.65 -7.53
N LEU A 225 34.85 -30.87 -6.46
CA LEU A 225 35.65 -29.67 -6.19
C LEU A 225 37.12 -30.03 -5.93
N GLU A 226 38.02 -29.27 -6.55
CA GLU A 226 39.46 -29.36 -6.26
C GLU A 226 39.76 -28.80 -4.86
N ALA A 227 40.95 -29.09 -4.33
CA ALA A 227 41.29 -28.80 -2.94
C ALA A 227 41.20 -27.30 -2.58
N ASP A 228 41.51 -26.41 -3.52
CA ASP A 228 41.43 -24.96 -3.37
C ASP A 228 39.99 -24.42 -3.48
N GLU A 229 39.16 -24.98 -4.35
CA GLU A 229 37.74 -24.68 -4.44
C GLU A 229 36.98 -25.11 -3.19
N ARG A 230 37.29 -26.31 -2.68
CA ARG A 230 36.75 -26.84 -1.42
C ARG A 230 37.14 -25.97 -0.24
N TYR A 231 38.41 -25.56 -0.15
CA TYR A 231 38.90 -24.68 0.92
C TYR A 231 38.13 -23.36 0.96
N ALA A 232 37.81 -22.79 -0.18
CA ALA A 232 37.12 -21.52 -0.20
C ALA A 232 35.61 -21.63 -0.02
N LEU A 233 34.98 -22.70 -0.53
CA LEU A 233 33.61 -23.05 -0.15
C LEU A 233 33.50 -23.20 1.37
N GLU A 234 34.47 -23.86 2.01
CA GLU A 234 34.53 -23.98 3.47
C GLU A 234 34.58 -22.61 4.16
N LYS A 235 35.32 -21.63 3.63
CA LYS A 235 35.35 -20.27 4.20
C LYS A 235 34.02 -19.54 4.07
N VAL A 236 33.36 -19.64 2.92
CA VAL A 236 32.05 -19.02 2.68
C VAL A 236 30.98 -19.66 3.59
N VAL A 237 30.95 -20.98 3.68
CA VAL A 237 30.00 -21.71 4.54
C VAL A 237 30.28 -21.42 6.01
N THR A 238 31.55 -21.37 6.43
CA THR A 238 31.93 -21.00 7.79
C THR A 238 31.45 -19.60 8.16
N PHE A 239 31.66 -18.62 7.28
CA PHE A 239 31.20 -17.25 7.48
C PHE A 239 29.66 -17.20 7.63
N ALA A 240 28.93 -17.87 6.73
CA ALA A 240 27.47 -17.93 6.80
C ALA A 240 26.98 -18.61 8.10
N CYS A 241 27.60 -19.72 8.50
CA CYS A 241 27.30 -20.41 9.76
C CYS A 241 27.56 -19.52 10.97
N ASN A 242 28.66 -18.75 10.98
CA ASN A 242 29.03 -17.92 12.12
C ASN A 242 28.17 -16.67 12.25
N CYS A 243 27.81 -16.02 11.13
CA CYS A 243 26.80 -14.97 11.15
C CYS A 243 25.45 -15.49 11.68
N HIS A 244 25.09 -16.74 11.38
CA HIS A 244 23.84 -17.35 11.84
C HIS A 244 23.88 -17.82 13.30
N LEU A 245 25.02 -18.33 13.77
CA LEU A 245 25.29 -18.70 15.16
C LEU A 245 25.27 -17.46 16.05
N GLU A 246 25.96 -16.39 15.66
CA GLU A 246 25.94 -15.10 16.35
C GLU A 246 24.51 -14.56 16.44
N PHE A 247 23.76 -14.62 15.33
CA PHE A 247 22.34 -14.27 15.30
C PHE A 247 21.51 -15.11 16.29
N SER A 248 21.69 -16.43 16.30
CA SER A 248 20.92 -17.34 17.15
C SER A 248 21.23 -17.15 18.64
N ILE A 249 22.50 -16.92 18.99
CA ILE A 249 22.96 -16.65 20.36
C ILE A 249 22.46 -15.27 20.84
N ASN A 250 22.51 -14.25 19.98
CA ASN A 250 22.02 -12.90 20.31
C ASN A 250 20.49 -12.85 20.44
N VAL A 251 19.75 -13.59 19.60
CA VAL A 251 18.29 -13.67 19.68
C VAL A 251 17.83 -14.43 20.92
N THR A 252 18.54 -15.49 21.33
CA THR A 252 18.20 -16.28 22.53
C THR A 252 18.56 -15.60 23.84
N SER A 253 19.56 -14.71 23.87
CA SER A 253 19.97 -13.94 25.06
C SER A 253 19.17 -12.65 25.30
N MET A 254 18.38 -12.19 24.32
CA MET A 254 17.50 -11.02 24.47
C MET A 254 16.29 -11.28 25.39
N PRO A 255 15.82 -10.29 26.17
CA PRO A 255 14.63 -10.41 27.02
C PRO A 255 13.38 -10.86 26.22
N ALA A 256 12.50 -11.62 26.85
CA ALA A 256 11.35 -12.30 26.22
C ALA A 256 10.21 -11.38 25.74
N SER A 257 10.45 -10.09 25.45
CA SER A 257 9.43 -9.27 24.76
C SER A 257 9.44 -9.63 23.27
N PHE A 258 8.46 -10.45 22.91
CA PHE A 258 8.23 -11.09 21.61
C PHE A 258 8.42 -10.17 20.37
N ASN A 259 8.17 -8.85 20.52
CA ASN A 259 8.28 -7.88 19.43
C ASN A 259 9.73 -7.65 18.95
N GLN A 260 10.74 -7.62 19.83
CA GLN A 260 12.10 -7.28 19.40
C GLN A 260 12.76 -8.38 18.56
N ARG A 261 12.48 -9.66 18.87
CA ARG A 261 13.01 -10.81 18.13
C ARG A 261 12.44 -10.93 16.72
N TYR A 262 11.14 -10.70 16.55
CA TYR A 262 10.48 -10.76 15.25
C TYR A 262 10.93 -9.63 14.32
N HIS A 263 11.08 -8.41 14.84
CA HIS A 263 11.55 -7.26 14.04
C HIS A 263 13.01 -7.38 13.59
N TYR A 264 13.88 -7.98 14.41
CA TYR A 264 15.27 -8.22 14.01
C TYR A 264 15.38 -9.26 12.88
N GLN A 265 14.46 -10.23 12.84
CA GLN A 265 14.40 -11.23 11.79
C GLN A 265 13.95 -10.66 10.43
N ILE A 266 13.04 -9.68 10.41
CA ILE A 266 12.64 -8.95 9.19
C ILE A 266 13.83 -8.18 8.62
N MET A 267 14.56 -7.44 9.47
CA MET A 267 15.78 -6.70 9.07
C MET A 267 16.84 -7.60 8.41
N VAL A 268 17.04 -8.80 8.96
CA VAL A 268 18.02 -9.75 8.42
C VAL A 268 17.56 -10.33 7.09
N ASN A 269 16.28 -10.64 6.93
CA ASN A 269 15.75 -11.11 5.64
C ASN A 269 15.89 -10.04 4.55
N GLU A 270 15.58 -8.77 4.88
CA GLU A 270 15.77 -7.65 3.95
C GLU A 270 17.26 -7.38 3.65
N TYR A 271 18.14 -7.55 4.63
CA TYR A 271 19.59 -7.44 4.44
C TYR A 271 20.16 -8.56 3.56
N LEU A 272 19.68 -9.80 3.73
CA LEU A 272 20.08 -10.95 2.92
C LEU A 272 19.56 -10.85 1.48
N GLU A 273 18.32 -10.38 1.29
CA GLU A 273 17.75 -10.12 -0.03
C GLU A 273 18.51 -8.99 -0.76
N TYR A 274 18.92 -7.95 -0.02
CA TYR A 274 19.78 -6.88 -0.52
C TYR A 274 21.16 -7.36 -0.96
N ASN A 275 21.83 -8.20 -0.15
CA ASN A 275 23.15 -8.73 -0.51
C ASN A 275 23.07 -9.73 -1.68
N SER A 276 22.00 -10.53 -1.77
CA SER A 276 21.73 -11.38 -2.93
C SER A 276 21.63 -10.56 -4.22
N LYS A 277 20.98 -9.40 -4.16
CA LYS A 277 20.90 -8.45 -5.28
C LYS A 277 22.25 -7.78 -5.58
N ALA A 278 23.01 -7.36 -4.57
CA ALA A 278 24.32 -6.76 -4.75
C ALA A 278 25.33 -7.73 -5.38
N VAL A 279 25.27 -9.01 -4.99
CA VAL A 279 26.04 -10.10 -5.60
C VAL A 279 25.61 -10.30 -7.06
N LYS A 280 24.31 -10.29 -7.35
CA LYS A 280 23.79 -10.37 -8.73
C LYS A 280 24.27 -9.19 -9.61
N ASP A 281 24.23 -7.97 -9.09
CA ASP A 281 24.66 -6.76 -9.80
C ASP A 281 26.19 -6.78 -10.05
N LEU A 282 26.97 -7.30 -9.10
CA LEU A 282 28.41 -7.50 -9.25
C LEU A 282 28.71 -8.54 -10.34
N LEU A 283 27.98 -9.66 -10.36
CA LEU A 283 28.12 -10.71 -11.37
C LEU A 283 27.76 -10.20 -12.78
N GLU A 284 26.71 -9.39 -12.92
CA GLU A 284 26.36 -8.77 -14.20
C GLU A 284 27.45 -7.80 -14.69
N LYS A 285 28.07 -7.04 -13.77
CA LYS A 285 29.18 -6.15 -14.10
C LYS A 285 30.43 -6.90 -14.55
N THR A 286 30.81 -7.96 -13.83
CA THR A 286 31.97 -8.80 -14.17
C THR A 286 31.75 -9.52 -15.51
N ALA A 287 30.52 -9.97 -15.80
CA ALA A 287 30.17 -10.56 -17.09
C ALA A 287 30.26 -9.57 -18.26
N ILE A 288 29.98 -8.28 -18.03
CA ILE A 288 30.17 -7.20 -19.02
C ILE A 288 31.67 -6.97 -19.27
N GLU A 289 32.49 -6.96 -18.22
CA GLU A 289 33.94 -6.75 -18.31
C GLU A 289 34.64 -7.93 -19.01
N ALA A 290 34.29 -9.17 -18.70
CA ALA A 290 34.80 -10.37 -19.38
C ALA A 290 34.44 -10.39 -20.88
N LYS A 291 33.23 -9.92 -21.23
CA LYS A 291 32.80 -9.75 -22.63
C LYS A 291 33.60 -8.69 -23.38
N GLN A 292 34.05 -7.64 -22.70
CA GLN A 292 34.92 -6.60 -23.27
C GLN A 292 36.35 -7.10 -23.51
N GLN A 293 36.77 -8.14 -22.80
CA GLN A 293 38.08 -8.77 -22.93
C GLN A 293 38.14 -9.91 -23.98
N GLY A 294 37.02 -10.19 -24.67
CA GLY A 294 36.97 -11.13 -25.80
C GLY A 294 36.66 -12.58 -25.43
N GLU A 295 36.27 -12.86 -24.17
CA GLU A 295 35.87 -14.19 -23.74
C GLU A 295 34.42 -14.49 -24.15
N THR A 296 34.19 -15.63 -24.82
CA THR A 296 32.93 -15.90 -25.51
C THR A 296 31.97 -16.73 -24.63
N ILE A 297 31.03 -16.06 -23.96
CA ILE A 297 29.89 -16.73 -23.29
C ILE A 297 28.63 -16.55 -24.14
N LYS A 298 28.04 -17.67 -24.59
CA LYS A 298 26.78 -17.67 -25.35
C LYS A 298 25.58 -17.63 -24.39
N ALA A 299 25.08 -16.43 -24.10
CA ALA A 299 23.77 -16.24 -23.47
C ALA A 299 22.78 -15.59 -24.44
N ARG A 300 21.58 -16.18 -24.54
CA ARG A 300 20.48 -15.74 -25.42
C ARG A 300 19.69 -14.64 -24.71
N ARG A 301 19.73 -13.41 -25.24
CA ARG A 301 19.00 -12.25 -24.69
C ARG A 301 17.50 -12.35 -24.96
N LYS A 302 16.70 -11.94 -23.98
CA LYS A 302 15.30 -11.52 -24.12
C LYS A 302 15.28 -10.05 -23.66
N ASP A 303 14.95 -9.14 -24.57
CA ASP A 303 15.01 -7.70 -24.31
C ASP A 303 13.91 -7.27 -23.34
N SER A 304 14.28 -6.49 -22.32
CA SER A 304 13.36 -5.74 -21.46
C SER A 304 13.75 -4.26 -21.50
N THR A 305 13.03 -3.48 -22.28
CA THR A 305 13.09 -2.02 -22.29
C THR A 305 12.33 -1.47 -21.09
N PHE A 306 12.97 -0.57 -20.32
CA PHE A 306 12.31 0.24 -19.30
C PHE A 306 11.44 1.31 -19.97
N HIS A 307 10.19 1.42 -19.54
CA HIS A 307 9.27 2.48 -19.99
C HIS A 307 9.49 3.75 -19.13
N THR A 308 10.00 4.81 -19.75
CA THR A 308 9.72 6.18 -19.32
C THR A 308 8.29 6.51 -19.72
N HIS A 309 7.45 6.98 -18.81
CA HIS A 309 6.13 7.50 -19.16
C HIS A 309 6.29 8.80 -19.97
N PRO A 310 5.88 8.87 -21.24
CA PRO A 310 5.75 10.15 -21.92
C PRO A 310 4.61 10.95 -21.27
N VAL A 311 4.81 12.26 -21.15
CA VAL A 311 3.76 13.24 -20.86
C VAL A 311 2.62 13.02 -21.87
N PRO A 312 1.35 12.81 -21.45
CA PRO A 312 0.26 12.62 -22.40
C PRO A 312 0.06 13.89 -23.22
N GLU A 313 0.03 13.74 -24.55
CA GLU A 313 -0.39 14.79 -25.47
C GLU A 313 -1.84 15.18 -25.14
N ALA A 314 -2.04 16.48 -24.88
CA ALA A 314 -3.33 17.05 -24.55
C ALA A 314 -4.33 16.84 -25.70
N THR A 315 -5.29 15.94 -25.53
CA THR A 315 -6.46 15.88 -26.40
C THR A 315 -7.46 16.93 -25.95
N SER A 316 -7.59 18.00 -26.75
CA SER A 316 -8.59 19.05 -26.55
C SER A 316 -10.00 18.51 -26.80
N GLU A 317 -10.70 18.11 -25.75
CA GLU A 317 -12.17 18.07 -25.73
C GLU A 317 -12.66 18.98 -24.61
N ALA A 318 -12.77 20.28 -24.94
CA ALA A 318 -13.50 21.25 -24.14
C ALA A 318 -15.00 20.93 -24.20
N SER A 319 -15.44 20.06 -23.30
CA SER A 319 -16.84 19.78 -23.01
C SER A 319 -17.32 20.72 -21.90
N SER A 320 -18.02 21.80 -22.29
CA SER A 320 -18.95 22.64 -21.52
C SER A 320 -18.85 22.62 -19.97
N MET A 321 -18.18 23.63 -19.42
CA MET A 321 -18.17 24.05 -18.00
C MET A 321 -19.52 24.66 -17.54
N GLU A 322 -20.63 23.92 -17.60
CA GLU A 322 -21.93 24.44 -17.12
C GLU A 322 -22.52 23.69 -15.91
N HIS A 323 -21.85 22.69 -15.33
CA HIS A 323 -22.42 21.87 -14.25
C HIS A 323 -21.57 21.74 -12.96
N ILE A 324 -20.79 22.77 -12.61
CA ILE A 324 -20.47 23.00 -11.19
C ILE A 324 -21.59 23.91 -10.68
N GLY A 325 -22.65 23.31 -10.16
CA GLY A 325 -23.78 24.07 -9.61
C GLY A 325 -23.27 25.03 -8.53
N HIS A 326 -23.73 26.28 -8.57
CA HIS A 326 -23.57 27.22 -7.46
C HIS A 326 -23.99 26.53 -6.17
N TRP A 327 -23.00 26.20 -5.36
CA TRP A 327 -23.20 25.51 -4.09
C TRP A 327 -23.42 26.60 -3.03
N GLU A 328 -24.66 27.10 -2.95
CA GLU A 328 -25.07 28.02 -1.89
C GLU A 328 -25.30 27.21 -0.60
N GLY A 329 -24.24 27.06 0.18
CA GLY A 329 -24.28 26.36 1.47
C GLY A 329 -25.09 27.12 2.54
N PRO A 330 -25.56 26.42 3.59
CA PRO A 330 -26.28 27.02 4.72
C PRO A 330 -25.44 28.05 5.50
N PRO A 331 -26.08 28.92 6.32
CA PRO A 331 -25.38 29.97 7.05
C PRO A 331 -24.26 29.44 7.94
N GLN A 332 -23.16 30.21 8.00
CA GLN A 332 -21.95 29.92 8.78
C GLN A 332 -22.26 29.80 10.27
N GLU A 333 -22.11 28.60 10.84
CA GLU A 333 -21.81 28.44 12.27
C GLU A 333 -20.31 28.69 12.48
N ASP A 334 -19.92 29.17 13.66
CA ASP A 334 -18.52 29.47 14.02
C ASP A 334 -17.69 28.18 14.04
N ILE A 335 -17.14 27.80 12.89
CA ILE A 335 -16.20 26.68 12.76
C ILE A 335 -14.82 27.17 13.23
N ASP A 336 -14.29 26.53 14.27
CA ASP A 336 -12.95 26.80 14.78
C ASP A 336 -11.92 26.24 13.78
N ILE A 337 -11.24 27.14 13.08
CA ILE A 337 -10.22 26.82 12.08
C ILE A 337 -8.88 27.12 12.70
N ASP A 338 -8.05 26.10 12.82
CA ASP A 338 -6.68 26.30 13.24
C ASP A 338 -5.84 26.73 12.02
N GLU A 339 -5.75 28.04 11.83
CA GLU A 339 -4.96 28.66 10.76
C GLU A 339 -3.51 28.78 11.24
N GLN A 340 -2.74 27.70 11.13
CA GLN A 340 -1.46 27.59 11.83
C GLN A 340 -0.25 28.17 11.09
N LEU A 341 -0.27 28.33 9.75
CA LEU A 341 0.97 28.64 9.04
C LEU A 341 0.76 29.36 7.71
N LEU A 342 1.27 30.60 7.64
CA LEU A 342 1.64 31.24 6.38
C LEU A 342 3.15 31.50 6.43
N VAL A 343 3.92 30.78 5.62
CA VAL A 343 5.36 30.98 5.49
C VAL A 343 5.66 31.38 4.05
N THR A 344 6.12 32.61 3.87
CA THR A 344 6.71 33.04 2.60
C THR A 344 8.22 32.83 2.66
N ILE A 345 8.72 31.84 1.92
CA ILE A 345 10.15 31.56 1.88
C ILE A 345 10.77 32.45 0.81
N LYS A 346 11.43 33.53 1.24
CA LYS A 346 12.32 34.33 0.38
C LYS A 346 13.72 33.77 0.53
N ASN A 347 14.09 32.82 -0.32
CA ASN A 347 15.42 32.23 -0.23
C ASN A 347 16.47 33.17 -0.82
N GLY A 348 17.55 33.41 -0.07
CA GLY A 348 18.72 34.17 -0.56
C GLY A 348 19.57 33.38 -1.57
N CYS A 349 19.25 32.11 -1.79
CA CYS A 349 19.79 31.29 -2.87
C CYS A 349 19.03 31.64 -4.16
N GLN A 350 19.73 32.23 -5.14
CA GLN A 350 19.16 32.95 -6.29
C GLN A 350 18.24 32.13 -7.21
N ASP A 351 18.16 30.81 -7.03
CA ASP A 351 17.52 29.90 -7.99
C ASP A 351 16.27 29.19 -7.45
N ILE A 352 15.80 29.49 -6.23
CA ILE A 352 14.56 28.90 -5.71
C ILE A 352 13.44 29.94 -5.83
N PRO A 353 12.38 29.68 -6.62
CA PRO A 353 11.25 30.59 -6.69
C PRO A 353 10.67 30.82 -5.29
N VAL A 354 10.12 32.00 -5.06
CA VAL A 354 9.41 32.28 -3.81
C VAL A 354 8.29 31.25 -3.70
N ILE A 355 8.32 30.47 -2.62
CA ILE A 355 7.27 29.49 -2.33
C ILE A 355 6.47 30.07 -1.17
N GLU A 356 5.17 30.25 -1.40
CA GLU A 356 4.21 30.52 -0.34
C GLU A 356 3.63 29.19 0.12
N ILE A 357 3.71 28.94 1.43
CA ILE A 357 3.16 27.75 2.07
C ILE A 357 2.03 28.18 2.98
N ALA A 358 0.85 27.62 2.76
CA ALA A 358 -0.33 27.85 3.57
C ALA A 358 -0.95 26.52 4.00
N GLY A 359 -1.25 26.38 5.29
CA GLY A 359 -1.94 25.20 5.83
C GLY A 359 -3.20 25.59 6.59
N ALA A 360 -4.24 24.78 6.48
CA ALA A 360 -5.47 24.92 7.23
C ALA A 360 -5.91 23.55 7.79
N THR A 361 -6.42 23.54 9.01
CA THR A 361 -7.00 22.37 9.65
C THR A 361 -8.34 22.72 10.28
N ILE A 362 -9.36 21.89 10.03
CA ILE A 362 -10.65 21.97 10.70
C ILE A 362 -10.97 20.61 11.25
N ARG A 363 -11.49 20.60 12.46
CA ARG A 363 -12.07 19.41 13.06
C ARG A 363 -13.40 19.07 12.39
N GLY A 364 -13.54 17.86 11.87
CA GLY A 364 -14.80 17.42 11.29
C GLY A 364 -15.82 16.91 12.30
N ALA A 365 -16.78 16.13 11.82
CA ALA A 365 -17.87 15.62 12.65
C ALA A 365 -17.47 14.50 13.63
N ARG A 366 -16.18 14.14 13.73
CA ARG A 366 -15.67 13.11 14.64
C ARG A 366 -16.06 13.40 16.10
N LYS A 367 -16.92 12.52 16.65
CA LYS A 367 -17.18 12.44 18.08
C LYS A 367 -15.92 11.89 18.77
N ARG A 368 -15.05 12.79 19.25
CA ARG A 368 -13.88 12.38 20.04
C ARG A 368 -14.34 11.52 21.22
N GLN A 369 -13.78 10.31 21.33
CA GLN A 369 -13.75 9.62 22.61
C GLN A 369 -12.84 10.46 23.51
N LYS A 370 -13.32 10.86 24.70
CA LYS A 370 -12.69 11.88 25.56
C LYS A 370 -11.20 11.67 25.87
N ASP A 371 -10.65 10.50 25.63
CA ASP A 371 -9.30 10.09 26.02
C ASP A 371 -8.39 9.66 24.84
N LEU A 372 -8.86 9.74 23.60
CA LEU A 372 -8.07 9.42 22.40
C LEU A 372 -8.06 10.65 21.50
N HIS A 373 -7.03 11.48 21.68
CA HIS A 373 -6.71 12.58 20.78
C HIS A 373 -5.84 12.01 19.66
N SER A 374 -6.37 12.02 18.44
CA SER A 374 -5.52 12.14 17.26
C SER A 374 -5.89 13.46 16.60
N GLU A 375 -4.87 14.17 16.13
CA GLU A 375 -5.07 15.42 15.42
C GLU A 375 -4.29 15.34 14.12
N ASP A 376 -4.97 15.64 13.02
CA ASP A 376 -4.29 15.85 11.77
C ASP A 376 -3.29 16.99 11.96
N ARG A 377 -2.09 16.79 11.43
CA ARG A 377 -1.00 17.75 11.45
C ARG A 377 -0.57 18.01 10.03
N PHE A 378 -0.14 19.23 9.81
CA PHE A 378 0.71 19.52 8.69
C PHE A 378 2.05 20.06 9.18
N PHE A 379 3.07 19.97 8.35
CA PHE A 379 4.37 20.51 8.69
C PHE A 379 5.16 20.99 7.49
N TYR A 380 6.10 21.88 7.79
CA TYR A 380 7.08 22.40 6.86
C TYR A 380 8.45 22.41 7.55
N HIS A 381 9.49 22.02 6.83
CA HIS A 381 10.88 22.17 7.26
C HIS A 381 11.77 22.58 6.10
N ASP A 382 12.70 23.49 6.36
CA ASP A 382 13.87 23.64 5.52
C ASP A 382 14.93 22.59 5.87
N LEU A 383 15.58 22.07 4.85
CA LEU A 383 16.58 21.01 4.99
C LEU A 383 17.86 21.38 4.28
N SER A 384 18.93 21.66 5.03
CA SER A 384 20.29 21.71 4.49
C SER A 384 21.02 20.40 4.75
N PHE A 385 21.70 19.87 3.72
CA PHE A 385 22.45 18.63 3.81
C PHE A 385 23.64 18.62 2.84
N THR A 386 24.66 17.83 3.15
CA THR A 386 25.84 17.67 2.28
C THR A 386 25.65 16.48 1.32
N ALA A 387 25.86 16.70 0.03
CA ALA A 387 25.89 15.67 -1.01
C ALA A 387 27.22 15.74 -1.77
N GLY A 388 28.11 14.78 -1.53
CA GLY A 388 29.48 14.84 -2.04
C GLY A 388 30.24 16.00 -1.42
N LYS A 389 30.59 17.00 -2.24
CA LYS A 389 31.26 18.23 -1.80
C LYS A 389 30.32 19.44 -1.75
N GLU A 390 29.06 19.26 -2.13
CA GLU A 390 28.09 20.33 -2.24
C GLU A 390 27.19 20.38 -1.01
N CYS A 391 26.90 21.58 -0.53
CA CYS A 391 25.85 21.82 0.45
C CYS A 391 24.57 22.17 -0.31
N LEU A 392 23.57 21.31 -0.22
CA LEU A 392 22.29 21.47 -0.90
C LEU A 392 21.21 21.89 0.08
N TRP A 393 20.16 22.48 -0.47
CA TRP A 393 18.98 22.91 0.27
C TRP A 393 17.74 22.25 -0.31
N GLY A 394 16.85 21.83 0.57
CA GLY A 394 15.57 21.22 0.23
C GLY A 394 14.45 21.76 1.09
N ILE A 395 13.23 21.62 0.58
CA ILE A 395 12.00 21.98 1.28
C ILE A 395 11.20 20.70 1.52
N ILE A 396 10.76 20.49 2.75
CA ILE A 396 9.84 19.42 3.12
C ILE A 396 8.49 20.03 3.44
N THR A 397 7.44 19.52 2.83
CA THR A 397 6.04 19.84 3.16
C THR A 397 5.24 18.56 3.25
N GLY A 398 4.19 18.54 4.06
CA GLY A 398 3.28 17.40 4.06
C GLY A 398 2.16 17.48 5.08
N VAL A 399 1.30 16.48 5.01
CA VAL A 399 0.18 16.23 5.92
C VAL A 399 0.35 14.88 6.58
N ILE A 400 -0.17 14.78 7.80
CA ILE A 400 -0.17 13.60 8.63
C ILE A 400 -1.58 13.48 9.19
N ASP A 401 -2.34 12.46 8.82
CA ASP A 401 -3.59 12.13 9.49
C ASP A 401 -3.31 11.04 10.54
N GLY A 402 -3.58 11.38 11.80
CA GLY A 402 -3.27 10.54 12.95
C GLY A 402 -4.48 9.72 13.39
N HIS A 403 -4.24 8.51 13.89
CA HIS A 403 -5.31 7.69 14.46
C HIS A 403 -4.85 6.84 15.66
N GLY A 404 -5.85 6.34 16.40
CA GLY A 404 -5.65 5.36 17.48
C GLY A 404 -5.08 5.91 18.79
N GLY A 405 -4.79 7.22 18.87
CA GLY A 405 -4.18 7.87 20.03
C GLY A 405 -2.73 7.41 20.26
N GLY A 406 -1.79 8.33 20.29
CA GLY A 406 -0.38 7.96 20.44
C GLY A 406 0.63 8.98 19.97
N ASN A 407 0.19 10.15 19.51
CA ASN A 407 1.06 11.25 19.08
C ASN A 407 2.05 10.80 17.98
N ALA A 408 1.58 9.92 17.06
CA ALA A 408 2.36 9.50 15.90
C ALA A 408 2.70 10.71 15.03
N GLU A 409 1.71 11.59 14.86
CA GLU A 409 1.80 12.87 14.22
C GLU A 409 2.90 13.76 14.81
N ASP A 410 2.89 13.98 16.13
CA ASP A 410 3.89 14.83 16.80
C ASP A 410 5.28 14.21 16.71
N PHE A 411 5.37 12.87 16.77
CA PHE A 411 6.63 12.16 16.61
C PHE A 411 7.20 12.36 15.21
N VAL A 412 6.39 12.21 14.16
CA VAL A 412 6.82 12.42 12.77
C VAL A 412 7.26 13.86 12.55
N VAL A 413 6.45 14.85 12.98
CA VAL A 413 6.79 16.28 12.85
C VAL A 413 8.15 16.60 13.49
N LYS A 414 8.42 16.01 14.67
CA LYS A 414 9.65 16.25 15.44
C LYS A 414 10.87 15.53 14.87
N HIS A 415 10.70 14.33 14.31
CA HIS A 415 11.82 13.43 14.01
C HIS A 415 12.12 13.25 12.52
N PHE A 416 11.20 13.60 11.61
CA PHE A 416 11.36 13.31 10.19
C PHE A 416 12.50 14.07 9.54
N ALA A 417 12.54 15.39 9.66
CA ALA A 417 13.59 16.21 9.04
C ALA A 417 15.01 15.82 9.52
N PRO A 418 15.28 15.64 10.83
CA PRO A 418 16.57 15.15 11.31
C PRO A 418 16.94 13.76 10.76
N CYS A 419 16.01 12.81 10.75
CA CYS A 419 16.27 11.46 10.24
C CYS A 419 16.55 11.46 8.73
N LEU A 420 15.80 12.27 7.98
CA LEU A 420 15.99 12.41 6.53
C LEU A 420 17.33 13.07 6.20
N LYS A 421 17.73 14.11 6.95
CA LYS A 421 19.05 14.74 6.81
C LYS A 421 20.17 13.71 6.95
N GLU A 422 20.17 12.95 8.05
CA GLU A 422 21.18 11.94 8.32
C GLU A 422 21.22 10.89 7.19
N ALA A 423 20.06 10.43 6.73
CA ALA A 423 19.96 9.46 5.65
C ALA A 423 20.53 10.01 4.32
N LEU A 424 20.18 11.25 3.96
CA LEU A 424 20.69 11.94 2.77
C LEU A 424 22.21 12.12 2.83
N GLU A 425 22.75 12.64 3.93
CA GLU A 425 24.20 12.86 4.07
C GLU A 425 24.98 11.54 3.99
N LYS A 426 24.42 10.46 4.55
CA LYS A 426 25.03 9.13 4.50
C LYS A 426 24.97 8.51 3.10
N ARG A 427 23.87 8.68 2.36
CA ARG A 427 23.67 8.01 1.05
C ARG A 427 24.12 8.84 -0.13
N CYS A 428 24.17 10.16 0.00
CA CYS A 428 24.63 11.09 -1.03
C CYS A 428 26.12 11.45 -0.87
N GLN A 429 26.93 10.65 -0.17
CA GLN A 429 28.37 10.89 0.00
C GLN A 429 29.15 11.00 -1.32
N LYS A 430 28.64 10.38 -2.40
CA LYS A 430 29.23 10.43 -3.75
C LYS A 430 28.59 11.50 -4.65
N GLY A 431 27.75 12.36 -4.09
CA GLY A 431 26.91 13.31 -4.83
C GLY A 431 25.44 12.93 -4.81
N LEU A 432 24.61 13.85 -5.31
CA LEU A 432 23.17 13.67 -5.38
C LEU A 432 22.79 12.70 -6.51
N SER A 433 21.96 11.71 -6.21
CA SER A 433 21.35 10.85 -7.22
C SER A 433 19.92 10.50 -6.83
N GLN A 434 19.06 10.27 -7.82
CA GLN A 434 17.67 9.88 -7.58
C GLN A 434 17.57 8.64 -6.69
N THR A 435 18.39 7.61 -6.94
CA THR A 435 18.44 6.39 -6.12
C THR A 435 18.85 6.69 -4.68
N ALA A 436 19.82 7.58 -4.45
CA ALA A 436 20.23 7.94 -3.09
C ALA A 436 19.11 8.70 -2.35
N ILE A 437 18.38 9.60 -3.02
CA ILE A 437 17.26 10.34 -2.43
C ILE A 437 16.10 9.41 -2.07
N VAL A 438 15.67 8.56 -3.01
CA VAL A 438 14.59 7.58 -2.79
C VAL A 438 14.94 6.66 -1.61
N ASN A 439 16.15 6.12 -1.59
CA ASN A 439 16.62 5.29 -0.47
C ASN A 439 16.66 6.07 0.85
N SER A 440 17.03 7.34 0.83
CA SER A 440 17.08 8.17 2.04
C SER A 440 15.69 8.43 2.61
N LEU A 441 14.71 8.73 1.76
CA LEU A 441 13.30 8.87 2.14
C LEU A 441 12.76 7.57 2.74
N THR A 442 13.01 6.42 2.09
CA THR A 442 12.60 5.11 2.62
C THR A 442 13.25 4.82 3.97
N ILE A 443 14.58 4.99 4.10
CA ILE A 443 15.31 4.72 5.33
C ILE A 443 14.84 5.63 6.45
N ALA A 444 14.64 6.93 6.20
CA ALA A 444 14.16 7.87 7.20
C ALA A 444 12.79 7.44 7.75
N MET A 445 11.84 7.13 6.86
CA MET A 445 10.50 6.73 7.24
C MET A 445 10.50 5.39 8.02
N VAL A 446 11.17 4.37 7.50
CA VAL A 446 11.25 3.03 8.14
C VAL A 446 11.99 3.10 9.48
N SER A 447 13.08 3.87 9.56
CA SER A 447 13.85 4.01 10.81
C SER A 447 13.06 4.73 11.89
N MET A 448 12.32 5.78 11.53
CA MET A 448 11.41 6.45 12.45
C MET A 448 10.29 5.53 12.89
N ASN A 449 9.69 4.81 11.95
CA ASN A 449 8.62 3.86 12.23
C ASN A 449 9.10 2.84 13.26
N PHE A 450 10.29 2.28 13.10
CA PHE A 450 10.87 1.36 14.08
C PHE A 450 11.15 1.98 15.46
N LYS A 451 11.50 3.28 15.50
CA LYS A 451 11.78 4.01 16.75
C LYS A 451 10.51 4.47 17.47
N TYR A 452 9.37 4.52 16.78
CA TYR A 452 8.11 4.92 17.37
C TYR A 452 7.60 3.84 18.33
N SER A 453 7.14 4.25 19.51
CA SER A 453 6.70 3.34 20.58
C SER A 453 5.27 3.60 21.05
N GLY A 454 4.55 4.51 20.37
CA GLY A 454 3.16 4.78 20.67
C GLY A 454 2.21 3.68 20.16
N GLN A 455 0.96 3.76 20.60
CA GLN A 455 -0.07 2.74 20.30
C GLN A 455 -0.90 3.03 19.04
N GLY A 456 -0.87 4.28 18.60
CA GLY A 456 -1.55 4.78 17.42
C GLY A 456 -0.74 4.58 16.14
N GLY A 457 -1.26 5.14 15.07
CA GLY A 457 -0.58 5.21 13.79
C GLY A 457 -0.89 6.53 13.10
N ALA A 458 -0.33 6.70 11.92
CA ALA A 458 -0.64 7.82 11.06
C ALA A 458 -0.44 7.50 9.59
N THR A 459 -1.21 8.17 8.75
CA THR A 459 -0.93 8.34 7.32
C THR A 459 0.05 9.50 7.16
N ILE A 460 0.93 9.46 6.16
CA ILE A 460 1.94 10.49 5.92
C ILE A 460 2.07 10.72 4.42
N SER A 461 1.78 11.93 3.97
CA SER A 461 2.01 12.36 2.59
C SER A 461 2.92 13.57 2.57
N ILE A 462 4.10 13.44 1.95
CA ILE A 462 5.12 14.50 1.96
C ILE A 462 5.67 14.77 0.56
N ILE A 463 6.14 15.99 0.34
CA ILE A 463 7.03 16.37 -0.75
C ILE A 463 8.39 16.78 -0.17
N LEU A 464 9.46 16.25 -0.75
CA LEU A 464 10.81 16.79 -0.65
C LEU A 464 11.16 17.47 -1.98
N LYS A 465 11.28 18.79 -2.00
CA LYS A 465 11.76 19.54 -3.17
C LYS A 465 13.27 19.77 -3.05
N ILE A 466 14.04 19.32 -4.04
CA ILE A 466 15.48 19.62 -4.18
C ILE A 466 15.71 20.13 -5.60
N GLY A 467 16.15 21.39 -5.72
CA GLY A 467 16.29 22.04 -7.02
C GLY A 467 14.97 22.03 -7.79
N GLU A 468 15.00 21.48 -9.01
CA GLU A 468 13.87 21.34 -9.93
C GLU A 468 13.12 20.01 -9.83
N VAL A 469 13.40 19.18 -8.82
CA VAL A 469 12.73 17.89 -8.65
C VAL A 469 11.99 17.85 -7.34
N ILE A 470 10.72 17.42 -7.38
CA ILE A 470 9.95 17.06 -6.21
C ILE A 470 9.89 15.54 -6.07
N TYR A 471 10.09 15.07 -4.85
CA TYR A 471 9.97 13.67 -4.48
C TYR A 471 8.77 13.54 -3.56
N THR A 472 7.71 12.88 -4.02
CA THR A 472 6.53 12.62 -3.21
C THR A 472 6.68 11.27 -2.54
N ALA A 473 6.59 11.23 -1.22
CA ALA A 473 6.63 9.99 -0.44
C ALA A 473 5.33 9.85 0.34
N ASN A 474 4.62 8.73 0.15
CA ASN A 474 3.30 8.49 0.71
C ASN A 474 3.22 7.19 1.51
N VAL A 475 2.65 7.24 2.71
CA VAL A 475 2.34 6.11 3.58
C VAL A 475 0.87 6.23 3.97
N GLY A 476 -0.02 5.44 3.38
CA GLY A 476 -1.46 5.50 3.64
C GLY A 476 -2.25 6.07 2.46
N ASP A 477 -3.34 6.77 2.77
CA ASP A 477 -4.35 7.31 1.84
C ASP A 477 -4.48 8.84 1.88
N SER A 478 -3.65 9.54 2.65
CA SER A 478 -3.44 10.97 2.42
C SER A 478 -2.94 11.23 1.00
N VAL A 479 -3.37 12.33 0.40
CA VAL A 479 -3.18 12.60 -1.04
C VAL A 479 -2.32 13.82 -1.28
N THR A 480 -1.51 13.77 -2.34
CA THR A 480 -0.76 14.90 -2.88
C THR A 480 -1.05 15.08 -4.37
N VAL A 481 -1.38 16.31 -4.79
CA VAL A 481 -1.66 16.67 -6.20
C VAL A 481 -0.83 17.86 -6.67
N LEU A 482 -0.49 17.90 -7.96
CA LEU A 482 -0.01 19.07 -8.68
C LEU A 482 -1.18 19.87 -9.25
N LEU A 483 -1.02 21.19 -9.24
CA LEU A 483 -2.00 22.15 -9.72
C LEU A 483 -1.47 22.88 -10.96
N TYR A 484 -2.27 22.93 -12.02
CA TYR A 484 -1.93 23.60 -13.27
C TYR A 484 -2.88 24.77 -13.56
N GLU A 485 -2.36 25.84 -14.17
CA GLU A 485 -3.08 27.06 -14.54
C GLU A 485 -4.21 26.81 -15.53
N ASN A 486 -4.11 25.75 -16.34
CA ASN A 486 -5.16 25.32 -17.27
C ASN A 486 -6.34 24.61 -16.57
N GLY A 487 -6.30 24.42 -15.24
CA GLY A 487 -7.31 23.70 -14.48
C GLY A 487 -7.05 22.20 -14.33
N ASP A 488 -5.94 21.68 -14.87
CA ASP A 488 -5.55 20.29 -14.70
C ASP A 488 -5.03 20.03 -13.29
N VAL A 489 -5.32 18.83 -12.80
CA VAL A 489 -4.89 18.33 -11.49
C VAL A 489 -4.30 16.95 -11.68
N VAL A 490 -3.05 16.78 -11.26
CA VAL A 490 -2.32 15.50 -11.40
C VAL A 490 -1.95 14.98 -10.03
N GLN A 491 -2.48 13.83 -9.65
CA GLN A 491 -2.11 13.18 -8.39
C GLN A 491 -0.67 12.65 -8.46
N LEU A 492 0.13 13.00 -7.45
CA LEU A 492 1.53 12.58 -7.29
C LEU A 492 1.71 11.44 -6.29
N SER A 493 0.85 11.40 -5.25
CA SER A 493 0.86 10.31 -4.29
C SER A 493 0.36 9.02 -4.95
N ALA A 494 0.99 7.91 -4.60
CA ALA A 494 0.40 6.60 -4.84
C ALA A 494 -0.27 6.16 -3.54
N ASP A 495 -1.59 6.10 -3.54
CA ASP A 495 -2.36 5.71 -2.37
C ASP A 495 -2.33 4.17 -2.30
N GLU A 496 -1.90 3.64 -1.15
CA GLU A 496 -1.66 2.21 -1.04
C GLU A 496 -2.93 1.48 -0.56
N LEU A 497 -3.75 1.08 -1.54
CA LEU A 497 -4.98 0.33 -1.29
C LEU A 497 -4.69 -1.14 -0.93
N LEU A 498 -5.51 -1.70 -0.04
CA LEU A 498 -5.42 -3.10 0.40
C LEU A 498 -5.61 -4.14 -0.71
N PHE A 499 -6.13 -3.75 -1.87
CA PHE A 499 -6.65 -4.69 -2.87
C PHE A 499 -5.64 -5.10 -3.95
N SER A 500 -4.40 -4.63 -3.90
CA SER A 500 -3.39 -5.10 -4.85
C SER A 500 -3.03 -6.55 -4.51
N ASP A 501 -2.89 -7.40 -5.53
CA ASP A 501 -2.49 -8.81 -5.33
C ASP A 501 -1.18 -8.92 -4.54
N VAL A 502 -0.24 -7.99 -4.79
CA VAL A 502 1.06 -7.90 -4.10
C VAL A 502 0.86 -7.57 -2.62
N THR A 503 -0.03 -6.63 -2.33
CA THR A 503 -0.34 -6.16 -0.97
C THR A 503 -1.06 -7.25 -0.17
N CYS A 504 -2.05 -7.91 -0.78
CA CYS A 504 -2.73 -9.06 -0.20
C CYS A 504 -1.76 -10.21 0.11
N GLN A 505 -0.88 -10.54 -0.85
CA GLN A 505 0.11 -11.59 -0.68
C GLN A 505 1.07 -11.24 0.47
N ARG A 506 1.58 -10.01 0.52
CA ARG A 506 2.44 -9.53 1.60
C ARG A 506 1.74 -9.68 2.96
N ILE A 507 0.52 -9.19 3.09
CA ILE A 507 -0.26 -9.30 4.33
C ILE A 507 -0.38 -10.77 4.76
N THR A 508 -0.66 -11.65 3.81
CA THR A 508 -0.75 -13.11 4.03
C THR A 508 0.58 -13.72 4.47
N ASP A 509 1.68 -13.33 3.84
CA ASP A 509 3.03 -13.82 4.16
C ASP A 509 3.46 -13.43 5.59
N TYR A 510 2.95 -12.29 6.11
CA TYR A 510 3.16 -11.85 7.49
C TYR A 510 2.11 -12.41 8.48
N GLY A 511 1.31 -13.38 8.07
CA GLY A 511 0.30 -14.04 8.92
C GLY A 511 -0.95 -13.18 9.19
N GLY A 512 -1.15 -12.14 8.37
CA GLY A 512 -2.42 -11.42 8.31
C GLY A 512 -3.38 -12.06 7.30
N GLU A 513 -4.63 -11.63 7.33
CA GLU A 513 -5.65 -11.99 6.35
C GLU A 513 -6.36 -10.72 5.89
N VAL A 514 -6.49 -10.54 4.58
CA VAL A 514 -7.32 -9.48 3.99
C VAL A 514 -8.74 -10.01 3.88
N ILE A 515 -9.59 -9.66 4.84
CA ILE A 515 -10.99 -10.04 4.80
C ILE A 515 -11.76 -8.96 4.06
N ASN A 516 -12.08 -9.24 2.80
CA ASN A 516 -13.09 -8.47 2.08
C ASN A 516 -14.45 -8.86 2.66
N ARG A 517 -15.09 -7.96 3.42
CA ARG A 517 -16.50 -8.13 3.80
C ARG A 517 -17.36 -7.37 2.81
N PRO A 518 -17.82 -8.00 1.73
CA PRO A 518 -19.02 -7.52 1.07
C PRO A 518 -20.17 -7.84 2.03
N ASP A 519 -20.56 -6.90 2.90
CA ASP A 519 -21.90 -6.98 3.46
C ASP A 519 -22.86 -6.56 2.33
N PRO A 520 -23.67 -7.46 1.77
CA PRO A 520 -24.58 -7.13 0.68
C PRO A 520 -25.67 -6.12 1.09
N ASP A 521 -25.88 -5.91 2.39
CA ASP A 521 -26.86 -4.94 2.91
C ASP A 521 -26.25 -3.54 3.16
N ASP A 522 -24.92 -3.39 3.10
CA ASP A 522 -24.21 -2.13 3.38
C ASP A 522 -23.36 -1.70 2.17
N LEU A 523 -24.03 -1.14 1.17
CA LEU A 523 -23.40 -0.70 -0.09
C LEU A 523 -22.40 0.47 0.07
N LEU A 524 -22.30 1.08 1.25
CA LEU A 524 -21.28 2.09 1.56
C LEU A 524 -20.02 1.51 2.23
N ASP A 525 -20.11 0.38 2.93
CA ASP A 525 -18.98 -0.12 3.72
C ASP A 525 -18.44 -1.45 3.14
N ARG A 526 -17.65 -1.34 2.07
CA ARG A 526 -16.67 -2.40 1.73
C ARG A 526 -15.49 -2.32 2.69
N LEU A 527 -15.76 -2.50 3.99
CA LEU A 527 -14.74 -2.57 5.03
C LEU A 527 -13.87 -3.79 4.75
N THR A 528 -12.70 -3.53 4.20
CA THR A 528 -11.64 -4.53 4.08
C THR A 528 -10.85 -4.48 5.36
N MET A 529 -10.85 -5.60 6.07
CA MET A 529 -10.27 -5.69 7.39
C MET A 529 -9.02 -6.55 7.31
N ILE A 530 -7.89 -6.02 7.78
CA ILE A 530 -6.74 -6.84 8.13
C ILE A 530 -7.04 -7.53 9.45
N VAL A 531 -7.07 -8.87 9.45
CA VAL A 531 -7.07 -9.67 10.68
C VAL A 531 -5.68 -10.23 10.86
N THR A 532 -5.13 -10.09 12.07
CA THR A 532 -3.91 -10.78 12.45
C THR A 532 -4.28 -11.82 13.51
N ASP A 533 -3.74 -13.03 13.41
CA ASP A 533 -3.98 -14.12 14.38
C ASP A 533 -3.37 -13.86 15.77
N SER A 534 -2.70 -12.71 15.92
CA SER A 534 -2.25 -12.20 17.20
C SER A 534 -3.46 -11.97 18.11
N LEU A 535 -3.62 -12.84 19.11
CA LEU A 535 -4.63 -12.75 20.19
C LEU A 535 -4.66 -11.37 20.91
N GLN A 536 -3.62 -10.53 20.74
CA GLN A 536 -3.57 -9.18 21.30
C GLN A 536 -4.18 -8.10 20.37
N CYS A 537 -4.48 -8.44 19.11
CA CYS A 537 -4.98 -7.51 18.10
C CYS A 537 -6.52 -7.49 17.97
N GLU A 538 -7.28 -7.92 18.98
CA GLU A 538 -8.76 -7.84 18.91
C GLU A 538 -9.32 -6.43 18.66
N LYS A 539 -8.51 -5.39 18.87
CA LYS A 539 -8.86 -3.98 18.62
C LYS A 539 -8.43 -3.42 17.25
N SER A 540 -7.64 -4.12 16.43
CA SER A 540 -7.22 -3.63 15.10
C SER A 540 -8.22 -3.93 13.98
N ARG A 541 -9.48 -4.24 14.34
CA ARG A 541 -10.51 -4.76 13.43
C ARG A 541 -11.05 -3.79 12.36
N ASN A 542 -10.43 -2.66 12.08
CA ASN A 542 -10.93 -1.72 11.05
C ASN A 542 -9.80 -0.91 10.40
N ILE A 543 -8.68 -1.54 10.04
CA ILE A 543 -7.62 -0.85 9.28
C ILE A 543 -7.84 -1.14 7.79
N MET A 544 -8.14 -0.08 7.03
CA MET A 544 -8.35 -0.13 5.57
C MET A 544 -7.08 0.12 4.75
N LEU A 545 -5.93 0.23 5.41
CA LEU A 545 -4.66 0.61 4.81
C LEU A 545 -3.62 -0.47 4.98
N SER A 546 -2.77 -0.63 3.99
CA SER A 546 -1.69 -1.62 4.06
C SER A 546 -0.36 -1.00 4.50
N ASN A 547 -0.19 0.31 4.26
CA ASN A 547 0.99 1.05 4.66
C ASN A 547 0.54 2.13 5.65
N LEU A 548 1.11 2.08 6.85
CA LEU A 548 0.83 3.00 7.94
C LEU A 548 2.10 3.20 8.75
N PHE A 549 2.30 4.43 9.21
CA PHE A 549 3.29 4.72 10.24
C PHE A 549 2.71 4.33 11.61
N GLY A 550 3.52 3.76 12.49
CA GLY A 550 3.10 3.23 13.78
C GLY A 550 2.36 1.90 13.68
N ASP A 551 1.27 1.77 14.44
CA ASP A 551 0.45 0.56 14.55
C ASP A 551 1.24 -0.74 14.72
N HIS A 552 2.30 -0.71 15.52
CA HIS A 552 3.16 -1.89 15.74
C HIS A 552 2.42 -3.07 16.37
N LYS A 553 1.22 -2.84 16.93
CA LYS A 553 0.29 -3.91 17.34
C LYS A 553 -0.05 -4.88 16.20
N CYS A 554 0.04 -4.44 14.94
CA CYS A 554 -0.21 -5.25 13.75
C CYS A 554 0.99 -6.12 13.33
N CYS A 555 2.03 -6.24 14.18
CA CYS A 555 3.13 -7.20 14.05
C CYS A 555 3.82 -7.22 12.67
N GLY A 556 3.98 -6.07 12.02
CA GLY A 556 4.66 -5.95 10.72
C GLY A 556 3.79 -6.28 9.50
N VAL A 557 2.51 -6.64 9.69
CA VAL A 557 1.55 -6.78 8.58
C VAL A 557 1.33 -5.44 7.87
N LEU A 558 1.38 -4.35 8.64
CA LEU A 558 1.45 -2.99 8.14
C LEU A 558 2.90 -2.57 8.01
N THR A 559 3.22 -1.83 6.95
CA THR A 559 4.56 -1.28 6.75
C THR A 559 4.56 0.25 6.79
N GLY A 560 5.59 0.83 7.42
CA GLY A 560 5.89 2.25 7.33
C GLY A 560 6.69 2.62 6.07
N ARG A 561 6.81 1.71 5.09
CA ARG A 561 7.54 1.96 3.84
C ARG A 561 6.72 2.87 2.92
N PRO A 562 7.26 4.02 2.50
CA PRO A 562 6.54 4.91 1.60
C PRO A 562 6.57 4.42 0.15
N ALA A 563 5.49 4.68 -0.59
CA ALA A 563 5.52 4.75 -2.04
C ALA A 563 6.14 6.08 -2.46
N ILE A 564 7.13 6.06 -3.37
CA ILE A 564 7.89 7.25 -3.74
C ILE A 564 7.81 7.49 -5.24
N THR A 565 7.40 8.69 -5.63
CA THR A 565 7.46 9.20 -7.01
C THR A 565 8.42 10.39 -7.09
N ALA A 566 8.98 10.62 -8.27
CA ALA A 566 9.86 11.75 -8.54
C ALA A 566 9.37 12.47 -9.79
N THR A 567 9.13 13.78 -9.67
CA THR A 567 8.60 14.62 -10.74
C THR A 567 9.51 15.81 -10.96
N ASN A 568 9.96 16.00 -12.20
CA ASN A 568 10.72 17.18 -12.59
C ASN A 568 9.76 18.35 -12.84
N ILE A 569 10.01 19.47 -12.17
CA ILE A 569 9.25 20.71 -12.22
C ILE A 569 10.10 21.87 -12.76
N GLY A 570 11.25 21.65 -13.40
CA GLY A 570 12.14 22.71 -13.87
C GLY A 570 11.50 23.65 -14.88
N GLN A 571 10.63 23.11 -15.73
CA GLN A 571 9.82 23.88 -16.68
C GLN A 571 8.46 24.29 -16.10
N TRP A 572 8.32 24.42 -14.78
CA TRP A 572 7.04 24.69 -14.12
C TRP A 572 6.32 25.91 -14.70
N ARG A 573 7.03 27.00 -15.02
CA ARG A 573 6.43 28.18 -15.64
C ARG A 573 5.90 27.90 -17.05
N GLU A 574 6.69 27.22 -17.88
CA GLU A 574 6.29 26.88 -19.27
C GLU A 574 5.14 25.87 -19.28
N ALA A 575 5.10 24.98 -18.30
CA ALA A 575 4.06 24.00 -18.10
C ALA A 575 2.82 24.56 -17.37
N GLY A 576 2.85 25.82 -16.92
CA GLY A 576 1.76 26.43 -16.16
C GLY A 576 1.48 25.75 -14.82
N ILE A 577 2.49 25.23 -14.12
CA ILE A 577 2.31 24.64 -12.79
C ILE A 577 2.21 25.76 -11.76
N MET A 578 1.09 25.82 -11.04
CA MET A 578 0.84 26.82 -10.00
C MET A 578 1.47 26.42 -8.66
N GLY A 579 1.58 25.12 -8.39
CA GLY A 579 1.99 24.61 -7.09
C GLY A 579 1.60 23.16 -6.86
N TRP A 580 1.60 22.75 -5.60
CA TRP A 580 1.09 21.46 -5.15
C TRP A 580 0.23 21.60 -3.90
N LEU A 581 -0.65 20.63 -3.71
CA LEU A 581 -1.60 20.56 -2.60
C LEU A 581 -1.55 19.18 -1.95
N HIS A 582 -1.37 19.16 -0.63
CA HIS A 582 -1.51 17.97 0.21
C HIS A 582 -2.84 18.04 0.95
N PHE A 583 -3.51 16.91 1.18
CA PHE A 583 -4.66 16.83 2.07
C PHE A 583 -4.86 15.43 2.64
N THR A 584 -5.49 15.37 3.81
CA THR A 584 -5.90 14.13 4.49
C THR A 584 -7.17 13.56 3.85
N ASP A 585 -7.49 12.33 4.23
CA ASP A 585 -8.66 11.59 3.71
C ASP A 585 -9.99 12.31 4.02
N GLY A 586 -10.05 13.13 5.07
CA GLY A 586 -11.19 14.00 5.36
C GLY A 586 -11.58 14.96 4.23
N VAL A 587 -10.68 15.28 3.29
CA VAL A 587 -11.05 15.93 2.03
C VAL A 587 -11.64 14.92 1.04
N THR A 588 -11.02 13.75 0.90
CA THR A 588 -11.44 12.72 -0.07
C THR A 588 -12.75 12.02 0.27
N GLU A 589 -13.17 12.06 1.54
CA GLU A 589 -14.47 11.59 1.99
C GLU A 589 -15.65 12.36 1.36
N VAL A 590 -15.41 13.61 0.91
CA VAL A 590 -16.47 14.49 0.37
C VAL A 590 -16.16 15.10 -0.99
N ALA A 591 -14.93 15.03 -1.47
CA ALA A 591 -14.50 15.55 -2.76
C ALA A 591 -13.46 14.64 -3.41
N SER A 592 -13.49 14.46 -4.74
CA SER A 592 -12.38 13.77 -5.40
C SER A 592 -11.09 14.62 -5.33
N ALA A 593 -9.93 13.97 -5.42
CA ALA A 593 -8.64 14.68 -5.45
C ALA A 593 -8.58 15.75 -6.57
N SER A 594 -9.15 15.45 -7.74
CA SER A 594 -9.26 16.39 -8.85
C SER A 594 -10.18 17.57 -8.54
N ASP A 595 -11.31 17.34 -7.85
CA ASP A 595 -12.24 18.42 -7.52
C ASP A 595 -11.66 19.34 -6.43
N ALA A 596 -10.97 18.77 -5.43
CA ALA A 596 -10.25 19.54 -4.43
C ALA A 596 -9.15 20.41 -5.07
N GLY A 597 -8.36 19.86 -6.00
CA GLY A 597 -7.36 20.63 -6.73
C GLY A 597 -7.96 21.73 -7.60
N ARG A 598 -9.04 21.45 -8.34
CA ARG A 598 -9.74 22.45 -9.17
C ARG A 598 -10.35 23.57 -8.35
N TRP A 599 -10.87 23.27 -7.16
CA TRP A 599 -11.36 24.28 -6.22
C TRP A 599 -10.26 25.28 -5.87
N VAL A 600 -9.08 24.77 -5.49
CA VAL A 600 -7.94 25.62 -5.15
C VAL A 600 -7.43 26.40 -6.36
N ILE A 601 -7.33 25.78 -7.54
CA ILE A 601 -6.95 26.47 -8.78
C ILE A 601 -7.91 27.64 -9.07
N HIS A 602 -9.22 27.41 -8.97
CA HIS A 602 -10.22 28.45 -9.17
C HIS A 602 -10.01 29.63 -8.20
N LYS A 603 -9.80 29.35 -6.91
CA LYS A 603 -9.55 30.39 -5.90
C LYS A 603 -8.28 31.19 -6.17
N LEU A 604 -7.21 30.53 -6.58
CA LEU A 604 -5.98 31.21 -6.98
C LEU A 604 -6.16 32.07 -8.24
N GLN A 605 -6.94 31.61 -9.22
CA GLN A 605 -7.27 32.38 -10.43
C GLN A 605 -8.16 33.60 -10.12
N GLU A 606 -9.01 33.54 -9.10
CA GLU A 606 -9.74 34.68 -8.52
C GLU A 606 -8.81 35.67 -7.77
N LYS A 607 -7.50 35.39 -7.73
CA LYS A 607 -6.48 36.16 -7.01
C LYS A 607 -6.65 36.17 -5.50
N GLU A 608 -7.31 35.14 -4.95
CA GLU A 608 -7.28 34.91 -3.51
C GLU A 608 -5.86 34.52 -3.07
N ALA A 609 -5.48 34.89 -1.84
CA ALA A 609 -4.21 34.45 -1.27
C ALA A 609 -4.21 32.92 -1.09
N GLY A 610 -3.04 32.27 -1.12
CA GLY A 610 -2.95 30.82 -0.97
C GLY A 610 -3.59 30.31 0.33
N ARG A 611 -3.45 31.08 1.42
CA ARG A 611 -4.17 30.85 2.68
C ARG A 611 -5.68 30.85 2.53
N ASP A 612 -6.24 31.83 1.85
CA ASP A 612 -7.70 31.95 1.70
C ASP A 612 -8.24 30.79 0.84
N ALA A 613 -7.51 30.42 -0.22
CA ALA A 613 -7.84 29.30 -1.07
C ALA A 613 -7.88 27.96 -0.32
N VAL A 614 -6.85 27.65 0.50
CA VAL A 614 -6.81 26.40 1.27
C VAL A 614 -7.82 26.40 2.43
N THR A 615 -7.99 27.53 3.13
CA THR A 615 -9.02 27.66 4.17
C THR A 615 -10.43 27.49 3.59
N SER A 616 -10.66 28.03 2.39
CA SER A 616 -11.93 27.86 1.66
C SER A 616 -12.21 26.39 1.34
N LEU A 617 -11.20 25.64 0.86
CA LEU A 617 -11.32 24.19 0.60
C LEU A 617 -11.73 23.43 1.87
N VAL A 618 -11.00 23.64 2.97
CA VAL A 618 -11.24 22.91 4.23
C VAL A 618 -12.63 23.26 4.80
N ARG A 619 -13.04 24.53 4.76
CA ARG A 619 -14.41 24.96 5.11
C ARG A 619 -15.45 24.26 4.26
N GLN A 620 -15.24 24.22 2.95
CA GLN A 620 -16.18 23.62 2.01
C GLN A 620 -16.37 22.12 2.28
N CYS A 621 -15.29 21.40 2.60
CA CYS A 621 -15.36 19.99 3.01
C CYS A 621 -16.11 19.81 4.34
N SER A 622 -15.92 20.74 5.29
CA SER A 622 -16.68 20.75 6.55
C SER A 622 -18.18 20.99 6.33
N VAL A 623 -18.57 21.94 5.47
CA VAL A 623 -19.97 22.20 5.10
C VAL A 623 -20.57 20.99 4.36
N ALA A 624 -19.77 20.28 3.55
CA ALA A 624 -20.14 19.00 2.95
C ALA A 624 -20.26 17.85 3.97
N LYS A 625 -20.04 18.14 5.26
CA LYS A 625 -20.16 17.23 6.40
C LYS A 625 -19.19 16.07 6.31
N SER A 626 -17.93 16.37 5.98
CA SER A 626 -16.88 15.37 6.12
C SER A 626 -16.92 14.76 7.53
N PRO A 627 -16.96 13.42 7.63
CA PRO A 627 -17.02 12.73 8.91
C PRO A 627 -15.70 12.85 9.68
N ASP A 628 -14.62 13.21 8.97
CA ASP A 628 -13.24 13.18 9.42
C ASP A 628 -12.64 14.56 9.73
N ASP A 629 -11.54 14.59 10.47
CA ASP A 629 -10.69 15.77 10.55
C ASP A 629 -10.14 16.11 9.15
N ILE A 630 -10.02 17.41 8.86
CA ILE A 630 -9.77 17.90 7.51
C ILE A 630 -8.54 18.79 7.57
N THR A 631 -7.44 18.32 6.99
CA THR A 631 -6.20 19.09 6.89
C THR A 631 -5.76 19.20 5.45
N ALA A 632 -5.34 20.40 5.05
CA ALA A 632 -4.77 20.65 3.73
C ALA A 632 -3.59 21.63 3.80
N VAL A 633 -2.61 21.43 2.92
CA VAL A 633 -1.44 22.30 2.76
C VAL A 633 -1.24 22.63 1.29
N LEU A 634 -1.27 23.91 0.98
CA LEU A 634 -0.99 24.45 -0.34
C LEU A 634 0.42 25.05 -0.37
N CYS A 635 1.16 24.72 -1.41
CA CYS A 635 2.44 25.34 -1.74
C CYS A 635 2.36 25.92 -3.15
N THR A 636 2.43 27.23 -3.30
CA THR A 636 2.38 27.91 -4.60
C THR A 636 3.76 28.42 -5.02
N PHE A 637 4.01 28.41 -6.33
CA PHE A 637 5.15 29.08 -6.92
C PHE A 637 4.82 30.56 -7.19
N GLY A 638 5.72 31.46 -6.80
CA GLY A 638 5.59 32.91 -6.99
C GLY A 638 6.22 33.51 -8.24
#